data_AF-A0A972AXT5-F1
#
_entry.id   AF-A0A972AXT5-F1
#
_cell.length_a   1.000
_cell.length_b   1.000
_cell.length_c   1.000
_cell.angle_alpha   90.00
_cell.angle_beta   90.00
_cell.angle_gamma   90.00
#
_symmetry.space_group_name_H-M   'P 1'
#
loop_
_entity.id
_entity.type
_entity.pdbx_description
1 polymer ?
#
loop_
_entity_poly.entity_id
_entity_poly.type
_entity_poly.pdbx_seq_one_letter_code
_entity_poly.pdbx_strand_id
1 'polypeptide(L)'
;MRKSLANQLIIILGFVLLIASPLAASEEVDFLQAVYDFDYVYQALLDIANDPYMDYLELDNLLREMTFLATEAESAIKNLMSGEGTEYDFEKLSNQLVEYAEICLNEIVISPPENLRLNAFYEKYISASGIPIIGAAEVDSRAFIAAYRTINGMLKKVMTDIPSVHESLITNRAKFGIIGKNQVTTDLPEYAYLGPDYDWTRGLGGTLSNPLSSGAEENLLRMDNDPYKGEDIAIHEFAHGFHLIGVRRGAPAIYEEIRSAYNQALAEGLWKNTYSASNYHEYFAEGVQSWFNVNATSNRIDGGPDGVHNHVGTREALKVYDPRLYNILSKLFYEEEIDSYVPYKQVIADPVSKYLAARWDFSKSKVVLNSLLREDYGRHFAQIIGEIGLSGSGVVFNGEEQYLILGHDLLRGSEFTIMSAFKWAGGMAEQKLFDLGDADSYIYFTPKNQDGAAELVVVVNGEEFSIVSGAIPVEEWVELIITVSDQSVDLFINGQHLGQILDFPGIKLDLTTMQNYLAKGRYGGSFAGEISEFCLYNAVVPVKAQWASSVNKPFHTGILTVGTIQTVNVRVNKNEDFVLAGKVQINYGEGWKDMEEVSSSDSFSTFRYSWPVNQSGRIEYEIRAIDLLLTPEHAIAISSRFTVL
;
A
#
# COMPACT_ATOMS: atom_id res chain seq x y z
N MET A 1 1.35 -20.61 25.35
CA MET A 1 1.94 -20.70 23.99
C MET A 1 1.71 -19.41 23.21
N ARG A 2 0.46 -19.01 22.88
CA ARG A 2 0.16 -17.69 22.25
C ARG A 2 0.90 -16.50 22.88
N LYS A 3 0.76 -16.34 24.20
CA LYS A 3 1.48 -15.30 24.98
C LYS A 3 3.01 -15.42 24.94
N SER A 4 3.56 -16.61 24.76
CA SER A 4 5.02 -16.81 24.72
C SER A 4 5.62 -16.41 23.38
N LEU A 5 4.91 -16.70 22.28
CA LEU A 5 5.33 -16.35 20.93
C LEU A 5 5.19 -14.83 20.69
N ALA A 6 4.07 -14.26 21.13
CA ALA A 6 3.86 -12.81 21.15
C ALA A 6 4.94 -12.10 21.99
N ASN A 7 5.28 -12.62 23.18
CA ASN A 7 6.34 -12.04 24.02
C ASN A 7 7.73 -12.06 23.38
N GLN A 8 8.06 -13.04 22.55
CA GLN A 8 9.34 -13.05 21.82
C GLN A 8 9.37 -11.98 20.74
N LEU A 9 8.28 -11.85 19.98
CA LEU A 9 8.13 -10.81 18.98
C LEU A 9 8.17 -9.40 19.58
N ILE A 10 7.48 -9.22 20.71
CA ILE A 10 7.43 -7.99 21.50
C ILE A 10 8.83 -7.54 21.90
N ILE A 11 9.71 -8.48 22.24
CA ILE A 11 11.09 -8.19 22.58
C ILE A 11 11.86 -7.70 21.36
N ILE A 12 11.64 -8.29 20.17
CA ILE A 12 12.38 -7.94 18.95
C ILE A 12 11.92 -6.58 18.41
N LEU A 13 10.61 -6.36 18.24
CA LEU A 13 10.07 -5.07 17.83
C LEU A 13 10.36 -3.98 18.87
N GLY A 14 10.27 -4.30 20.16
CA GLY A 14 10.67 -3.40 21.24
C GLY A 14 12.16 -3.04 21.21
N PHE A 15 13.01 -3.96 20.74
CA PHE A 15 14.45 -3.72 20.56
C PHE A 15 14.72 -2.84 19.33
N VAL A 16 14.01 -3.05 18.21
CA VAL A 16 14.02 -2.16 17.05
C VAL A 16 13.64 -0.74 17.46
N LEU A 17 12.54 -0.58 18.21
CA LEU A 17 12.10 0.72 18.75
C LEU A 17 13.13 1.34 19.70
N LEU A 18 13.73 0.55 20.60
CA LEU A 18 14.74 1.02 21.56
C LEU A 18 16.00 1.53 20.87
N ILE A 19 16.47 0.86 19.80
CA ILE A 19 17.66 1.25 19.07
C ILE A 19 17.38 2.38 18.07
N ALA A 20 16.18 2.45 17.51
CA ALA A 20 15.78 3.52 16.61
C ALA A 20 15.52 4.85 17.38
N SER A 21 15.10 4.78 18.64
CA SER A 21 14.74 5.98 19.44
C SER A 21 15.86 7.04 19.57
N PRO A 22 17.15 6.70 19.80
CA PRO A 22 18.25 7.67 19.77
C PRO A 22 18.52 8.30 18.40
N LEU A 23 18.20 7.59 17.30
CA LEU A 23 18.42 8.04 15.92
C LEU A 23 17.33 9.01 15.45
N ALA A 24 16.11 8.90 16.00
CA ALA A 24 15.00 9.82 15.74
C ALA A 24 15.24 11.27 16.22
N ALA A 25 16.34 11.53 16.93
CA ALA A 25 16.79 12.87 17.30
C ALA A 25 17.42 13.65 16.12
N SER A 26 17.54 13.05 14.93
CA SER A 26 18.15 13.66 13.73
C SER A 26 17.24 14.63 12.96
N GLU A 27 16.00 14.89 13.40
CA GLU A 27 14.99 15.72 12.71
C GLU A 27 14.58 15.24 11.30
N GLU A 28 14.99 14.04 10.86
CA GLU A 28 14.49 13.44 9.61
C GLU A 28 13.08 12.85 9.80
N VAL A 29 12.10 13.50 9.16
CA VAL A 29 10.66 13.21 9.28
C VAL A 29 10.31 11.75 8.93
N ASP A 30 10.97 11.17 7.93
CA ASP A 30 10.67 9.82 7.42
C ASP A 30 11.08 8.73 8.41
N PHE A 31 12.21 8.90 9.09
CA PHE A 31 12.67 7.94 10.09
C PHE A 31 11.75 7.91 11.31
N LEU A 32 11.29 9.08 11.76
CA LEU A 32 10.36 9.20 12.87
C LEU A 32 9.02 8.53 12.54
N GLN A 33 8.52 8.67 11.31
CA GLN A 33 7.31 7.99 10.84
C GLN A 33 7.47 6.46 10.90
N ALA A 34 8.60 5.91 10.45
CA ALA A 34 8.86 4.47 10.52
C ALA A 34 8.83 3.94 11.97
N VAL A 35 9.38 4.68 12.92
CA VAL A 35 9.32 4.32 14.36
C VAL A 35 7.88 4.28 14.86
N TYR A 36 7.07 5.28 14.51
CA TYR A 36 5.64 5.26 14.84
C TYR A 36 4.93 4.06 14.23
N ASP A 37 5.19 3.76 12.96
CA ASP A 37 4.56 2.65 12.27
C ASP A 37 4.95 1.29 12.87
N PHE A 38 6.21 1.11 13.31
CA PHE A 38 6.61 -0.09 14.08
C PHE A 38 5.91 -0.21 15.44
N ASP A 39 5.67 0.90 16.15
CA ASP A 39 4.89 0.88 17.39
C ASP A 39 3.44 0.46 17.11
N TYR A 40 2.84 0.96 16.01
CA TYR A 40 1.51 0.52 15.61
C TYR A 40 1.45 -0.97 15.25
N VAL A 41 2.40 -1.48 14.47
CA VAL A 41 2.52 -2.91 14.17
C VAL A 41 2.60 -3.72 15.45
N TYR A 42 3.41 -3.27 16.40
CA TYR A 42 3.55 -3.92 17.70
C TYR A 42 2.21 -3.98 18.46
N GLN A 43 1.46 -2.87 18.54
CA GLN A 43 0.15 -2.86 19.20
C GLN A 43 -0.88 -3.73 18.46
N ALA A 44 -0.88 -3.71 17.13
CA ALA A 44 -1.81 -4.50 16.33
C ALA A 44 -1.59 -6.00 16.53
N LEU A 45 -0.32 -6.43 16.60
CA LEU A 45 0.02 -7.82 16.86
C LEU A 45 -0.38 -8.27 18.27
N LEU A 46 -0.33 -7.36 19.25
CA LEU A 46 -0.88 -7.61 20.59
C LEU A 46 -2.39 -7.82 20.54
N ASP A 47 -3.11 -6.98 19.80
CA ASP A 47 -4.55 -7.10 19.67
C ASP A 47 -4.94 -8.39 18.97
N ILE A 48 -4.32 -8.71 17.83
CA ILE A 48 -4.52 -9.97 17.08
C ILE A 48 -4.21 -11.19 17.96
N ALA A 49 -3.11 -11.16 18.73
CA ALA A 49 -2.74 -12.26 19.61
C ALA A 49 -3.73 -12.49 20.77
N ASN A 50 -4.39 -11.42 21.23
CA ASN A 50 -5.40 -11.46 22.28
C ASN A 50 -6.83 -11.60 21.76
N ASP A 51 -7.01 -11.56 20.44
CA ASP A 51 -8.31 -11.64 19.80
C ASP A 51 -8.98 -13.01 20.09
N PRO A 52 -10.24 -13.01 20.57
CA PRO A 52 -10.94 -14.25 20.92
C PRO A 52 -11.28 -15.14 19.71
N TYR A 53 -11.27 -14.61 18.49
CA TYR A 53 -11.58 -15.33 17.25
C TYR A 53 -10.34 -15.92 16.57
N MET A 54 -9.15 -15.41 16.88
CA MET A 54 -7.92 -15.78 16.20
C MET A 54 -7.53 -17.25 16.45
N ASP A 55 -7.23 -18.02 15.40
CA ASP A 55 -6.70 -19.38 15.54
C ASP A 55 -5.19 -19.38 15.88
N TYR A 56 -4.71 -20.47 16.48
CA TYR A 56 -3.30 -20.61 16.81
C TYR A 56 -2.39 -20.70 15.56
N LEU A 57 -2.82 -21.41 14.52
CA LEU A 57 -2.01 -21.64 13.33
C LEU A 57 -1.82 -20.37 12.51
N GLU A 58 -2.90 -19.62 12.30
CA GLU A 58 -2.89 -18.31 11.63
C GLU A 58 -1.99 -17.32 12.38
N LEU A 59 -2.11 -17.27 13.72
CA LEU A 59 -1.26 -16.44 14.56
C LEU A 59 0.22 -16.87 14.51
N ASP A 60 0.52 -18.17 14.50
CA ASP A 60 1.89 -18.68 14.42
C ASP A 60 2.56 -18.29 13.08
N ASN A 61 1.80 -18.31 11.98
CA ASN A 61 2.29 -17.89 10.66
C ASN A 61 2.62 -16.39 10.65
N LEU A 62 1.67 -15.54 11.05
CA LEU A 62 1.87 -14.09 11.12
C LEU A 62 3.06 -13.73 12.01
N LEU A 63 3.19 -14.36 13.18
CA LEU A 63 4.29 -14.05 14.10
C LEU A 63 5.66 -14.50 13.56
N ARG A 64 5.74 -15.56 12.75
CA ARG A 64 7.02 -15.96 12.10
C ARG A 64 7.47 -14.92 11.09
N GLU A 65 6.53 -14.41 10.29
CA GLU A 65 6.77 -13.36 9.31
C GLU A 65 7.22 -12.06 9.95
N MET A 66 6.50 -11.61 10.98
CA MET A 66 6.89 -10.43 11.76
C MET A 66 8.25 -10.59 12.43
N THR A 67 8.58 -11.80 12.92
CA THR A 67 9.87 -12.09 13.56
C THR A 67 11.00 -11.91 12.55
N PHE A 68 10.78 -12.37 11.32
CA PHE A 68 11.74 -12.27 10.25
C PHE A 68 11.96 -10.80 9.85
N LEU A 69 10.90 -10.05 9.56
CA LEU A 69 10.98 -8.63 9.19
C LEU A 69 11.67 -7.80 10.29
N ALA A 70 11.32 -8.05 11.55
CA ALA A 70 11.93 -7.35 12.68
C ALA A 70 13.43 -7.68 12.85
N THR A 71 13.86 -8.91 12.50
CA THR A 71 15.28 -9.31 12.52
C THR A 71 16.08 -8.66 11.39
N GLU A 72 15.48 -8.50 10.20
CA GLU A 72 16.09 -7.78 9.08
C GLU A 72 16.23 -6.29 9.41
N ALA A 73 15.18 -5.67 9.98
CA ALA A 73 15.23 -4.29 10.47
C ALA A 73 16.31 -4.11 11.55
N GLU A 74 16.40 -5.02 12.52
CA GLU A 74 17.44 -5.00 13.56
C GLU A 74 18.85 -5.11 12.95
N SER A 75 19.03 -5.97 11.95
CA SER A 75 20.32 -6.17 11.28
C SER A 75 20.73 -4.94 10.47
N ALA A 76 19.78 -4.32 9.77
CA ALA A 76 19.96 -3.05 9.06
C ALA A 76 20.41 -1.94 10.04
N ILE A 77 19.76 -1.83 11.20
CA ILE A 77 20.11 -0.86 12.25
C ILE A 77 21.50 -1.15 12.86
N LYS A 78 21.84 -2.42 13.12
CA LYS A 78 23.16 -2.79 13.65
C LYS A 78 24.29 -2.45 12.68
N ASN A 79 24.08 -2.63 11.37
CA ASN A 79 25.04 -2.24 10.35
C ASN A 79 25.31 -0.73 10.39
N LEU A 80 24.27 0.10 10.58
CA LEU A 80 24.40 1.55 10.76
C LEU A 80 25.30 1.91 11.95
N MET A 81 25.06 1.29 13.10
CA MET A 81 25.77 1.60 14.35
C MET A 81 27.24 1.16 14.35
N SER A 82 27.65 0.32 13.38
CA SER A 82 29.02 -0.18 13.29
C SER A 82 30.03 0.84 12.72
N GLY A 83 29.55 1.97 12.15
CA GLY A 83 30.33 3.21 12.10
C GLY A 83 31.26 3.44 10.89
N GLU A 84 30.98 2.88 9.71
CA GLU A 84 31.70 3.19 8.45
C GLU A 84 30.90 4.01 7.43
N GLY A 85 29.76 4.62 7.82
CA GLY A 85 28.82 5.26 6.89
C GLY A 85 28.95 6.78 6.73
N THR A 86 28.70 7.26 5.51
CA THR A 86 28.52 8.67 5.13
C THR A 86 27.07 9.13 5.32
N GLU A 87 26.77 10.43 5.18
CA GLU A 87 25.39 10.98 5.21
C GLU A 87 24.44 10.27 4.20
N TYR A 88 24.98 9.80 3.07
CA TYR A 88 24.27 9.01 2.06
C TYR A 88 23.82 7.62 2.56
N ASP A 89 24.54 7.03 3.52
CA ASP A 89 24.20 5.71 4.08
C ASP A 89 23.04 5.80 5.07
N PHE A 90 22.85 6.96 5.71
CA PHE A 90 21.71 7.23 6.60
C PHE A 90 20.41 7.36 5.82
N GLU A 91 20.36 8.16 4.75
CA GLU A 91 19.17 8.33 3.91
C GLU A 91 18.71 7.00 3.29
N LYS A 92 19.66 6.22 2.75
CA LYS A 92 19.40 4.89 2.20
C LYS A 92 18.79 3.94 3.25
N LEU A 93 19.30 3.96 4.47
CA LEU A 93 18.80 3.09 5.53
C LEU A 93 17.46 3.56 6.10
N SER A 94 17.26 4.88 6.22
CA SER A 94 15.96 5.45 6.62
C SER A 94 14.86 4.98 5.66
N ASN A 95 15.14 5.03 4.35
CA ASN A 95 14.22 4.51 3.34
C ASN A 95 13.96 3.00 3.48
N GLN A 96 14.98 2.20 3.81
CA GLN A 96 14.81 0.76 4.06
C GLN A 96 13.93 0.49 5.30
N LEU A 97 14.08 1.27 6.37
CA LEU A 97 13.26 1.11 7.57
C LEU A 97 11.81 1.54 7.35
N VAL A 98 11.58 2.60 6.58
CA VAL A 98 10.22 2.98 6.13
C VAL A 98 9.60 1.86 5.32
N GLU A 99 10.34 1.28 4.37
CA GLU A 99 9.86 0.15 3.55
C GLU A 99 9.50 -1.06 4.43
N TYR A 100 10.34 -1.42 5.41
CA TYR A 100 10.02 -2.51 6.33
C TYR A 100 8.79 -2.22 7.19
N ALA A 101 8.63 -0.97 7.66
CA ALA A 101 7.46 -0.58 8.43
C ALA A 101 6.18 -0.65 7.57
N GLU A 102 6.23 -0.20 6.32
CA GLU A 102 5.11 -0.30 5.37
C GLU A 102 4.75 -1.75 5.05
N ILE A 103 5.73 -2.63 4.85
CA ILE A 103 5.50 -4.07 4.68
C ILE A 103 4.81 -4.63 5.92
N CYS A 104 5.36 -4.39 7.11
CA CYS A 104 4.76 -4.86 8.36
C CYS A 104 3.32 -4.37 8.54
N LEU A 105 3.01 -3.12 8.18
CA LEU A 105 1.65 -2.57 8.24
C LEU A 105 0.69 -3.27 7.28
N ASN A 106 1.16 -3.74 6.13
CA ASN A 106 0.33 -4.51 5.20
C ASN A 106 0.10 -5.93 5.73
N GLU A 107 1.15 -6.61 6.23
CA GLU A 107 1.07 -8.00 6.68
C GLU A 107 0.21 -8.21 7.93
N ILE A 108 0.05 -7.18 8.78
CA ILE A 108 -0.88 -7.25 9.92
C ILE A 108 -2.37 -7.18 9.51
N VAL A 109 -2.65 -6.88 8.24
CA VAL A 109 -3.99 -6.99 7.63
C VAL A 109 -4.11 -8.36 6.98
N ILE A 110 -4.61 -9.32 7.75
CA ILE A 110 -4.66 -10.73 7.39
C ILE A 110 -6.01 -11.15 6.81
N SER A 111 -6.13 -12.40 6.37
CA SER A 111 -7.43 -12.99 6.08
C SER A 111 -8.28 -13.13 7.36
N PRO A 112 -9.61 -12.94 7.29
CA PRO A 112 -10.46 -13.07 8.47
C PRO A 112 -10.42 -14.49 9.07
N PRO A 113 -10.23 -14.62 10.40
CA PRO A 113 -10.30 -15.91 11.06
C PRO A 113 -11.62 -16.64 10.78
N GLU A 114 -11.56 -17.94 10.47
CA GLU A 114 -12.76 -18.75 10.18
C GLU A 114 -13.81 -18.68 11.32
N ASN A 115 -13.34 -18.54 12.56
CA ASN A 115 -14.20 -18.46 13.75
C ASN A 115 -15.08 -17.20 13.79
N LEU A 116 -14.77 -16.14 13.04
CA LEU A 116 -15.63 -14.97 12.90
C LEU A 116 -16.89 -15.27 12.08
N ARG A 117 -16.84 -16.32 11.23
CA ARG A 117 -17.96 -16.76 10.37
C ARG A 117 -18.53 -15.63 9.51
N LEU A 118 -17.65 -14.85 8.91
CA LEU A 118 -18.04 -13.75 8.03
C LEU A 118 -18.51 -14.28 6.67
N ASN A 119 -19.23 -13.42 5.95
CA ASN A 119 -19.52 -13.64 4.54
C ASN A 119 -18.20 -13.67 3.74
N ALA A 120 -18.12 -14.50 2.71
CA ALA A 120 -16.94 -14.64 1.86
C ALA A 120 -16.56 -13.35 1.08
N PHE A 121 -17.44 -12.35 1.04
CA PHE A 121 -17.13 -11.00 0.58
C PHE A 121 -15.96 -10.37 1.35
N TYR A 122 -15.83 -10.66 2.65
CA TYR A 122 -14.76 -10.14 3.48
C TYR A 122 -13.52 -11.02 3.33
N GLU A 123 -12.45 -10.45 2.78
CA GLU A 123 -11.19 -11.14 2.53
C GLU A 123 -10.01 -10.53 3.30
N LYS A 124 -10.20 -9.35 3.91
CA LYS A 124 -9.22 -8.65 4.74
C LYS A 124 -9.75 -8.34 6.14
N TYR A 125 -8.85 -8.39 7.12
CA TYR A 125 -9.14 -8.32 8.54
C TYR A 125 -8.00 -7.73 9.37
N ILE A 126 -8.34 -6.90 10.36
CA ILE A 126 -7.47 -6.59 11.51
C ILE A 126 -8.33 -6.48 12.78
N SER A 127 -7.75 -6.79 13.93
CA SER A 127 -8.42 -6.63 15.23
C SER A 127 -8.03 -5.31 15.89
N ALA A 128 -9.01 -4.48 16.23
CA ALA A 128 -8.82 -3.31 17.08
C ALA A 128 -9.34 -3.62 18.49
N SER A 129 -8.45 -4.06 19.37
CA SER A 129 -8.77 -4.46 20.74
C SER A 129 -9.96 -5.43 20.83
N GLY A 130 -10.03 -6.42 19.93
CA GLY A 130 -11.12 -7.40 19.87
C GLY A 130 -12.38 -6.95 19.12
N ILE A 131 -12.35 -5.77 18.48
CA ILE A 131 -13.36 -5.33 17.51
C ILE A 131 -12.85 -5.64 16.10
N PRO A 132 -13.51 -6.56 15.36
CA PRO A 132 -13.19 -6.85 13.96
C PRO A 132 -13.30 -5.62 13.06
N ILE A 133 -12.24 -5.29 12.33
CA ILE A 133 -12.27 -4.40 11.17
C ILE A 133 -12.16 -5.27 9.92
N ILE A 134 -13.13 -5.14 9.01
CA ILE A 134 -13.32 -6.08 7.90
C ILE A 134 -13.56 -5.33 6.59
N GLY A 135 -13.12 -5.91 5.48
CA GLY A 135 -13.36 -5.36 4.14
C GLY A 135 -13.06 -6.37 3.03
N ALA A 136 -13.40 -6.01 1.80
CA ALA A 136 -13.11 -6.82 0.62
C ALA A 136 -11.62 -6.79 0.26
N ALA A 137 -11.19 -7.72 -0.59
CA ALA A 137 -9.79 -7.82 -1.03
C ALA A 137 -9.26 -6.53 -1.69
N GLU A 138 -10.12 -5.79 -2.41
CA GLU A 138 -9.75 -4.59 -3.14
C GLU A 138 -9.53 -3.34 -2.27
N VAL A 139 -9.96 -3.38 -1.00
CA VAL A 139 -9.79 -2.25 -0.06
C VAL A 139 -8.31 -2.13 0.30
N ASP A 140 -7.77 -0.92 0.22
CA ASP A 140 -6.39 -0.62 0.57
C ASP A 140 -6.13 -0.93 2.06
N SER A 141 -5.05 -1.67 2.35
CA SER A 141 -4.69 -2.07 3.72
C SER A 141 -4.46 -0.86 4.63
N ARG A 142 -4.07 0.31 4.08
CA ARG A 142 -3.96 1.56 4.84
C ARG A 142 -5.28 2.02 5.44
N ALA A 143 -6.41 1.74 4.79
CA ALA A 143 -7.72 2.08 5.34
C ALA A 143 -8.03 1.24 6.60
N PHE A 144 -7.58 -0.02 6.64
CA PHE A 144 -7.66 -0.86 7.83
C PHE A 144 -6.82 -0.30 8.97
N ILE A 145 -5.61 0.18 8.67
CA ILE A 145 -4.74 0.82 9.67
C ILE A 145 -5.34 2.12 10.19
N ALA A 146 -5.89 2.97 9.32
CA ALA A 146 -6.59 4.20 9.73
C ALA A 146 -7.79 3.90 10.63
N ALA A 147 -8.61 2.90 10.27
CA ALA A 147 -9.74 2.44 11.08
C ALA A 147 -9.27 1.83 12.42
N TYR A 148 -8.17 1.06 12.42
CA TYR A 148 -7.57 0.48 13.62
C TYR A 148 -7.13 1.56 14.61
N ARG A 149 -6.40 2.57 14.13
CA ARG A 149 -5.97 3.73 14.94
C ARG A 149 -7.18 4.47 15.52
N THR A 150 -8.20 4.69 14.70
CA THR A 150 -9.44 5.37 15.08
C THR A 150 -10.18 4.64 16.20
N ILE A 151 -10.47 3.35 16.00
CA ILE A 151 -11.25 2.56 16.93
C ILE A 151 -10.50 2.37 18.25
N ASN A 152 -9.22 2.03 18.23
CA ASN A 152 -8.43 1.89 19.46
C ASN A 152 -8.29 3.24 20.20
N GLY A 153 -8.15 4.35 19.47
CA GLY A 153 -8.18 5.70 20.07
C GLY A 153 -9.47 5.97 20.85
N MET A 154 -10.61 5.60 20.28
CA MET A 154 -11.92 5.74 20.93
C MET A 154 -12.12 4.78 22.11
N LEU A 155 -11.51 3.58 22.08
CA LEU A 155 -11.66 2.57 23.13
C LEU A 155 -10.69 2.76 24.33
N LYS A 156 -9.57 3.47 24.12
CA LYS A 156 -8.45 3.58 25.07
C LYS A 156 -8.86 3.83 26.53
N LYS A 157 -9.74 4.79 26.77
CA LYS A 157 -10.18 5.13 28.14
C LYS A 157 -11.15 4.11 28.71
N VAL A 158 -12.15 3.69 27.95
CA VAL A 158 -13.15 2.73 28.47
C VAL A 158 -12.56 1.36 28.75
N MET A 159 -11.54 0.91 28.01
CA MET A 159 -10.84 -0.34 28.32
C MET A 159 -10.22 -0.35 29.72
N THR A 160 -9.85 0.83 30.25
CA THR A 160 -9.24 0.95 31.58
C THR A 160 -10.26 1.38 32.65
N ASP A 161 -11.04 2.42 32.37
CA ASP A 161 -11.87 3.09 33.37
C ASP A 161 -13.29 2.52 33.46
N ILE A 162 -13.82 1.96 32.36
CA ILE A 162 -15.19 1.43 32.26
C ILE A 162 -15.21 0.15 31.39
N PRO A 163 -14.45 -0.91 31.77
CA PRO A 163 -14.20 -2.07 30.91
C PRO A 163 -15.50 -2.78 30.47
N SER A 164 -16.58 -2.67 31.24
CA SER A 164 -17.89 -3.20 30.87
C SER A 164 -18.45 -2.65 29.55
N VAL A 165 -18.07 -1.43 29.14
CA VAL A 165 -18.43 -0.86 27.82
C VAL A 165 -17.72 -1.63 26.70
N HIS A 166 -16.42 -1.85 26.84
CA HIS A 166 -15.60 -2.61 25.89
C HIS A 166 -16.03 -4.08 25.81
N GLU A 167 -16.22 -4.73 26.96
CA GLU A 167 -16.74 -6.10 27.06
C GLU A 167 -18.11 -6.24 26.37
N SER A 168 -18.95 -5.21 26.47
CA SER A 168 -20.25 -5.20 25.81
C SER A 168 -20.12 -5.14 24.29
N LEU A 169 -19.19 -4.34 23.75
CA LEU A 169 -18.94 -4.30 22.30
C LEU A 169 -18.54 -5.69 21.78
N ILE A 170 -17.60 -6.35 22.47
CA ILE A 170 -17.15 -7.70 22.12
C ILE A 170 -18.29 -8.72 22.23
N THR A 171 -18.99 -8.74 23.37
CA THR A 171 -20.04 -9.73 23.65
C THR A 171 -21.20 -9.63 22.65
N ASN A 172 -21.52 -8.41 22.21
CA ASN A 172 -22.57 -8.16 21.23
C ASN A 172 -22.05 -8.11 19.79
N ARG A 173 -20.82 -8.56 19.54
CA ARG A 173 -20.20 -8.72 18.22
C ARG A 173 -20.20 -7.43 17.39
N ALA A 174 -19.87 -6.31 18.02
CA ALA A 174 -19.60 -5.07 17.30
C ALA A 174 -18.44 -5.28 16.32
N LYS A 175 -18.57 -4.75 15.10
CA LYS A 175 -17.60 -4.80 14.01
C LYS A 175 -17.57 -3.46 13.30
N PHE A 176 -16.50 -3.21 12.55
CA PHE A 176 -16.38 -2.08 11.64
C PHE A 176 -16.09 -2.57 10.22
N GLY A 177 -16.95 -2.21 9.27
CA GLY A 177 -16.80 -2.54 7.85
C GLY A 177 -16.24 -1.37 7.06
N ILE A 178 -15.26 -1.61 6.19
CA ILE A 178 -14.76 -0.60 5.25
C ILE A 178 -15.48 -0.78 3.92
N ILE A 179 -16.10 0.30 3.44
CA ILE A 179 -16.70 0.35 2.11
C ILE A 179 -15.63 0.83 1.13
N GLY A 180 -15.22 -0.02 0.19
CA GLY A 180 -14.20 0.31 -0.80
C GLY A 180 -14.60 1.50 -1.67
N LYS A 181 -13.60 2.21 -2.22
CA LYS A 181 -13.80 3.40 -3.07
C LYS A 181 -14.58 3.13 -4.37
N ASN A 182 -14.57 1.87 -4.82
CA ASN A 182 -15.32 1.39 -5.99
C ASN A 182 -16.61 0.63 -5.62
N GLN A 183 -16.92 0.54 -4.33
CA GLN A 183 -18.10 -0.14 -3.79
C GLN A 183 -19.17 0.88 -3.41
N VAL A 184 -20.36 0.40 -3.09
CA VAL A 184 -21.45 1.18 -2.47
C VAL A 184 -21.85 0.60 -1.11
N THR A 185 -22.60 1.36 -0.31
CA THR A 185 -23.02 0.92 1.04
C THR A 185 -23.69 -0.46 1.04
N THR A 186 -24.55 -0.73 0.06
CA THR A 186 -25.29 -2.00 0.00
C THR A 186 -24.47 -3.19 -0.52
N ASP A 187 -23.24 -2.99 -0.98
CA ASP A 187 -22.32 -4.09 -1.29
C ASP A 187 -21.87 -4.82 -0.02
N LEU A 188 -21.84 -4.13 1.13
CA LEU A 188 -21.60 -4.80 2.40
C LEU A 188 -22.76 -5.76 2.71
N PRO A 189 -22.49 -7.07 2.94
CA PRO A 189 -23.52 -8.08 3.11
C PRO A 189 -24.57 -7.77 4.18
N GLU A 190 -24.18 -7.11 5.26
CA GLU A 190 -25.06 -6.69 6.35
C GLU A 190 -26.03 -5.56 5.96
N TYR A 191 -25.79 -4.85 4.86
CA TYR A 191 -26.60 -3.71 4.39
C TYR A 191 -27.34 -3.98 3.08
N ALA A 192 -27.14 -5.13 2.45
CA ALA A 192 -27.76 -5.51 1.17
C ALA A 192 -29.30 -5.38 1.14
N TYR A 193 -29.97 -5.30 2.30
CA TYR A 193 -31.41 -5.13 2.40
C TYR A 193 -31.91 -3.67 2.31
N LEU A 194 -31.03 -2.68 2.45
CA LEU A 194 -31.40 -1.26 2.53
C LEU A 194 -31.80 -0.65 1.18
N GLY A 195 -31.34 -1.25 0.08
CA GLY A 195 -31.61 -0.81 -1.30
C GLY A 195 -30.81 0.43 -1.73
N PRO A 196 -30.86 0.81 -3.01
CA PRO A 196 -29.94 1.80 -3.60
C PRO A 196 -30.02 3.21 -3.02
N ASP A 197 -31.14 3.56 -2.37
CA ASP A 197 -31.32 4.87 -1.72
C ASP A 197 -30.35 5.10 -0.54
N TYR A 198 -29.64 4.07 -0.09
CA TYR A 198 -28.62 4.14 0.96
C TYR A 198 -27.17 4.14 0.42
N ASP A 199 -26.96 3.97 -0.88
CA ASP A 199 -25.60 3.84 -1.44
C ASP A 199 -24.77 5.13 -1.36
N TRP A 200 -25.43 6.28 -1.24
CA TRP A 200 -24.78 7.57 -1.10
C TRP A 200 -24.28 7.87 0.33
N THR A 201 -24.71 7.10 1.35
CA THR A 201 -24.40 7.44 2.75
C THR A 201 -22.94 7.19 3.10
N ARG A 202 -22.28 6.22 2.44
CA ARG A 202 -20.84 5.91 2.59
C ARG A 202 -20.38 5.72 4.06
N GLY A 203 -21.32 5.42 4.94
CA GLY A 203 -21.16 5.29 6.38
C GLY A 203 -22.51 4.94 7.01
N LEU A 204 -22.51 4.08 8.03
CA LEU A 204 -23.69 3.67 8.79
C LEU A 204 -23.29 3.18 10.19
N GLY A 205 -24.08 3.56 11.18
CA GLY A 205 -23.81 3.28 12.58
C GLY A 205 -24.31 1.91 13.06
N GLY A 206 -23.48 1.24 13.86
CA GLY A 206 -23.81 -0.07 14.44
C GLY A 206 -24.90 -0.01 15.51
N THR A 207 -25.73 -1.06 15.54
CA THR A 207 -26.80 -1.26 16.52
C THR A 207 -26.78 -2.67 17.10
N LEU A 208 -27.55 -2.94 18.16
CA LEU A 208 -27.66 -4.31 18.69
C LEU A 208 -28.28 -5.31 17.69
N SER A 209 -29.11 -4.85 16.75
CA SER A 209 -29.73 -5.70 15.72
C SER A 209 -28.83 -5.89 14.50
N ASN A 210 -28.01 -4.90 14.18
CA ASN A 210 -27.00 -4.98 13.13
C ASN A 210 -25.70 -4.39 13.67
N PRO A 211 -24.81 -5.21 14.27
CA PRO A 211 -23.65 -4.73 15.00
C PRO A 211 -22.47 -4.42 14.06
N LEU A 212 -22.76 -3.85 12.90
CA LEU A 212 -21.78 -3.33 11.95
C LEU A 212 -21.88 -1.81 11.98
N SER A 213 -20.81 -1.13 12.40
CA SER A 213 -20.55 0.25 11.98
C SER A 213 -19.76 0.20 10.67
N SER A 214 -19.78 1.25 9.86
CA SER A 214 -18.98 1.29 8.63
C SER A 214 -18.54 2.70 8.26
N GLY A 215 -17.43 2.80 7.53
CA GLY A 215 -16.95 4.04 6.93
C GLY A 215 -16.30 3.77 5.58
N ALA A 216 -16.24 4.78 4.73
CA ALA A 216 -15.69 4.67 3.39
C ALA A 216 -14.16 4.80 3.35
N GLU A 217 -13.56 4.02 2.45
CA GLU A 217 -12.12 4.02 2.18
C GLU A 217 -11.60 5.42 1.82
N GLU A 218 -12.32 6.18 0.99
CA GLU A 218 -11.93 7.53 0.61
C GLU A 218 -11.93 8.52 1.77
N ASN A 219 -12.80 8.35 2.78
CA ASN A 219 -12.81 9.22 3.97
C ASN A 219 -11.69 8.83 4.93
N LEU A 220 -11.52 7.53 5.20
CA LEU A 220 -10.43 7.00 6.03
C LEU A 220 -9.05 7.43 5.51
N LEU A 221 -8.88 7.48 4.19
CA LEU A 221 -7.63 7.86 3.53
C LEU A 221 -7.58 9.32 3.07
N ARG A 222 -8.62 10.12 3.37
CA ARG A 222 -8.73 11.54 3.02
C ARG A 222 -8.48 11.83 1.53
N MET A 223 -9.03 10.99 0.66
CA MET A 223 -8.86 11.11 -0.79
C MET A 223 -9.62 12.32 -1.36
N ASP A 224 -9.20 12.77 -2.54
CA ASP A 224 -9.81 13.93 -3.21
C ASP A 224 -11.29 13.75 -3.56
N ASN A 225 -11.77 12.52 -3.71
CA ASN A 225 -13.16 12.19 -4.01
C ASN A 225 -14.04 11.97 -2.76
N ASP A 226 -13.52 12.19 -1.55
CA ASP A 226 -14.29 12.10 -0.31
C ASP A 226 -15.48 13.10 -0.34
N PRO A 227 -16.74 12.62 -0.18
CA PRO A 227 -17.90 13.50 -0.09
C PRO A 227 -17.99 14.26 1.24
N TYR A 228 -17.29 13.81 2.29
CA TYR A 228 -17.35 14.35 3.65
C TYR A 228 -16.06 15.06 4.08
N LYS A 229 -15.42 15.78 3.15
CA LYS A 229 -14.16 16.49 3.41
C LYS A 229 -14.25 17.38 4.66
N GLY A 230 -13.31 17.16 5.58
CA GLY A 230 -13.23 17.90 6.83
C GLY A 230 -13.90 17.20 8.02
N GLU A 231 -14.51 16.03 7.78
CA GLU A 231 -15.11 15.18 8.81
C GLU A 231 -14.44 13.81 8.84
N ASP A 232 -14.47 13.16 10.01
CA ASP A 232 -14.07 11.76 10.17
C ASP A 232 -15.33 10.91 10.40
N ILE A 233 -15.82 10.31 9.32
CA ILE A 233 -17.05 9.50 9.32
C ILE A 233 -16.83 8.18 10.06
N ALA A 234 -15.61 7.65 10.08
CA ALA A 234 -15.32 6.46 10.88
C ALA A 234 -15.51 6.73 12.38
N ILE A 235 -15.07 7.90 12.87
CA ILE A 235 -15.35 8.34 14.25
C ILE A 235 -16.86 8.48 14.49
N HIS A 236 -17.59 9.13 13.58
CA HIS A 236 -19.04 9.31 13.71
C HIS A 236 -19.77 7.96 13.80
N GLU A 237 -19.53 7.08 12.84
CA GLU A 237 -20.29 5.85 12.69
C GLU A 237 -19.88 4.80 13.73
N PHE A 238 -18.62 4.81 14.16
CA PHE A 238 -18.23 4.01 15.31
C PHE A 238 -18.76 4.58 16.63
N ALA A 239 -18.97 5.90 16.76
CA ALA A 239 -19.62 6.48 17.94
C ALA A 239 -21.05 5.95 18.13
N HIS A 240 -21.80 5.72 17.05
CA HIS A 240 -23.09 5.03 17.12
C HIS A 240 -22.95 3.61 17.68
N GLY A 241 -22.03 2.80 17.15
CA GLY A 241 -21.77 1.45 17.66
C GLY A 241 -21.33 1.45 19.13
N PHE A 242 -20.38 2.32 19.47
CA PHE A 242 -19.89 2.56 20.83
C PHE A 242 -21.04 2.87 21.79
N HIS A 243 -21.95 3.77 21.40
CA HIS A 243 -23.08 4.18 22.21
C HIS A 243 -24.16 3.10 22.32
N LEU A 244 -24.63 2.57 21.20
CA LEU A 244 -25.83 1.73 21.11
C LEU A 244 -25.56 0.26 21.46
N ILE A 245 -24.31 -0.19 21.32
CA ILE A 245 -23.88 -1.55 21.63
C ILE A 245 -23.07 -1.55 22.92
N GLY A 246 -22.05 -0.70 23.01
CA GLY A 246 -21.15 -0.61 24.17
C GLY A 246 -21.82 0.01 25.40
N VAL A 247 -22.00 1.33 25.38
CA VAL A 247 -22.48 2.13 26.52
C VAL A 247 -23.87 1.67 26.97
N ARG A 248 -24.78 1.38 26.05
CA ARG A 248 -26.16 0.96 26.36
C ARG A 248 -26.25 -0.23 27.32
N ARG A 249 -25.33 -1.18 27.21
CA ARG A 249 -25.32 -2.42 28.02
C ARG A 249 -24.23 -2.42 29.07
N GLY A 250 -23.06 -1.86 28.75
CA GLY A 250 -21.90 -1.80 29.64
C GLY A 250 -21.97 -0.68 30.68
N ALA A 251 -22.62 0.44 30.37
CA ALA A 251 -22.80 1.57 31.28
C ALA A 251 -24.20 2.21 31.15
N PRO A 252 -25.28 1.49 31.53
CA PRO A 252 -26.66 1.95 31.32
C PRO A 252 -26.99 3.31 31.98
N ALA A 253 -26.30 3.65 33.08
CA ALA A 253 -26.46 4.95 33.71
C ALA A 253 -25.94 6.11 32.82
N ILE A 254 -24.79 5.93 32.15
CA ILE A 254 -24.25 6.91 31.21
C ILE A 254 -25.14 6.99 29.96
N TYR A 255 -25.66 5.85 29.48
CA TYR A 255 -26.62 5.82 28.38
C TYR A 255 -27.86 6.69 28.64
N GLU A 256 -28.46 6.58 29.83
CA GLU A 256 -29.60 7.44 30.21
C GLU A 256 -29.17 8.88 30.51
N GLU A 257 -27.94 9.11 30.96
CA GLU A 257 -27.36 10.46 31.11
C GLU A 257 -27.29 11.19 29.76
N ILE A 258 -26.85 10.51 28.69
CA ILE A 258 -26.82 11.05 27.31
C ILE A 258 -28.22 11.48 26.87
N ARG A 259 -29.23 10.62 27.08
CA ARG A 259 -30.63 10.91 26.72
C ARG A 259 -31.18 12.11 27.49
N SER A 260 -30.87 12.20 28.78
CA SER A 260 -31.28 13.34 29.61
C SER A 260 -30.60 14.63 29.16
N ALA A 261 -29.29 14.58 28.85
CA ALA A 261 -28.54 15.73 28.37
C ALA A 261 -29.09 16.26 27.04
N TYR A 262 -29.39 15.37 26.08
CA TYR A 262 -30.03 15.73 24.81
C TYR A 262 -31.35 16.48 25.01
N ASN A 263 -32.25 15.94 25.85
CA ASN A 263 -33.55 16.57 26.10
C ASN A 263 -33.40 17.97 26.73
N GLN A 264 -32.42 18.14 27.63
CA GLN A 264 -32.13 19.44 28.24
C GLN A 264 -31.52 20.42 27.24
N ALA A 265 -30.57 19.97 26.42
CA ALA A 265 -29.95 20.77 25.39
C ALA A 265 -31.00 21.35 24.42
N LEU A 266 -31.93 20.52 23.95
CA LEU A 266 -33.04 21.00 23.11
C LEU A 266 -34.01 21.93 23.82
N ALA A 267 -34.32 21.67 25.09
CA ALA A 267 -35.19 22.55 25.89
C ALA A 267 -34.56 23.95 26.08
N GLU A 268 -33.24 24.03 26.09
CA GLU A 268 -32.46 25.28 26.18
C GLU A 268 -32.16 25.90 24.80
N GLY A 269 -32.60 25.26 23.71
CA GLY A 269 -32.43 25.74 22.35
C GLY A 269 -31.03 25.51 21.75
N LEU A 270 -30.20 24.68 22.40
CA LEU A 270 -28.93 24.22 21.84
C LEU A 270 -29.19 23.29 20.64
N TRP A 271 -28.22 23.21 19.74
CA TRP A 271 -28.23 22.36 18.53
C TRP A 271 -29.39 22.64 17.56
N LYS A 272 -30.15 23.73 17.77
CA LYS A 272 -31.28 24.08 16.92
C LYS A 272 -30.83 24.21 15.46
N ASN A 273 -31.53 23.52 14.56
CA ASN A 273 -31.23 23.52 13.12
C ASN A 273 -29.83 22.96 12.79
N THR A 274 -29.39 21.96 13.54
CA THR A 274 -28.22 21.11 13.22
C THR A 274 -28.64 19.65 13.14
N TYR A 275 -27.79 18.82 12.54
CA TYR A 275 -27.97 17.37 12.46
C TYR A 275 -27.97 16.73 13.85
N SER A 276 -27.16 17.24 14.77
CA SER A 276 -27.09 16.83 16.18
C SER A 276 -28.44 16.95 16.93
N ALA A 277 -29.38 17.78 16.46
CA ALA A 277 -30.72 17.87 17.05
C ALA A 277 -31.74 16.88 16.48
N SER A 278 -31.35 16.03 15.53
CA SER A 278 -32.26 15.07 14.88
C SER A 278 -32.73 13.99 15.86
N ASN A 279 -31.81 13.44 16.65
CA ASN A 279 -32.09 12.48 17.71
C ASN A 279 -30.89 12.42 18.70
N TYR A 280 -31.06 11.72 19.82
CA TYR A 280 -30.00 11.61 20.84
C TYR A 280 -28.81 10.71 20.44
N HIS A 281 -28.92 9.96 19.34
CA HIS A 281 -27.82 9.21 18.74
C HIS A 281 -26.89 10.16 17.97
N GLU A 282 -27.45 10.99 17.08
CA GLU A 282 -26.68 12.01 16.36
C GLU A 282 -26.08 13.04 17.32
N TYR A 283 -26.84 13.47 18.33
CA TYR A 283 -26.32 14.33 19.39
C TYR A 283 -25.04 13.79 20.02
N PHE A 284 -24.98 12.47 20.26
CA PHE A 284 -23.79 11.83 20.80
C PHE A 284 -22.69 11.73 19.75
N ALA A 285 -22.97 11.24 18.54
CA ALA A 285 -21.98 11.04 17.48
C ALA A 285 -21.30 12.35 17.03
N GLU A 286 -22.09 13.41 16.79
CA GLU A 286 -21.62 14.76 16.49
C GLU A 286 -20.79 15.36 17.63
N GLY A 287 -21.22 15.09 18.87
CA GLY A 287 -20.47 15.46 20.06
C GLY A 287 -19.10 14.78 20.13
N VAL A 288 -19.03 13.49 19.75
CA VAL A 288 -17.79 12.72 19.70
C VAL A 288 -16.86 13.22 18.60
N GLN A 289 -17.35 13.52 17.40
CA GLN A 289 -16.53 14.18 16.38
C GLN A 289 -15.98 15.52 16.88
N SER A 290 -16.82 16.32 17.53
CA SER A 290 -16.40 17.60 18.11
C SER A 290 -15.35 17.39 19.20
N TRP A 291 -15.52 16.36 20.04
CA TRP A 291 -14.55 15.99 21.07
C TRP A 291 -13.17 15.66 20.50
N PHE A 292 -13.10 15.05 19.33
CA PHE A 292 -11.84 14.75 18.64
C PHE A 292 -11.46 15.79 17.58
N ASN A 293 -12.08 16.97 17.60
CA ASN A 293 -11.75 18.08 16.69
C ASN A 293 -11.85 17.74 15.19
N VAL A 294 -12.74 16.79 14.85
CA VAL A 294 -12.98 16.28 13.49
C VAL A 294 -14.44 16.46 13.07
N ASN A 295 -15.14 17.44 13.67
CA ASN A 295 -16.46 17.84 13.21
C ASN A 295 -16.36 19.08 12.33
N ALA A 296 -17.09 19.09 11.21
CA ALA A 296 -17.19 20.27 10.39
C ALA A 296 -17.96 21.38 11.12
N THR A 297 -17.71 22.61 10.68
CA THR A 297 -18.46 23.78 11.16
C THR A 297 -19.27 24.36 10.03
N SER A 298 -20.33 25.08 10.40
CA SER A 298 -21.24 25.72 9.45
C SER A 298 -20.51 26.56 8.42
N ASN A 299 -20.89 26.39 7.15
CA ASN A 299 -20.37 27.18 6.03
C ASN A 299 -20.97 28.60 5.95
N ARG A 300 -21.83 28.97 6.89
CA ARG A 300 -22.42 30.31 6.92
C ARG A 300 -21.41 31.33 7.42
N ILE A 301 -21.41 32.51 6.77
CA ILE A 301 -20.56 33.65 7.13
C ILE A 301 -20.80 34.11 8.59
N ASP A 302 -22.02 33.95 9.10
CA ASP A 302 -22.37 34.33 10.48
C ASP A 302 -22.05 33.26 11.54
N GLY A 303 -21.53 32.09 11.13
CA GLY A 303 -21.27 30.95 12.02
C GLY A 303 -22.53 30.32 12.64
N GLY A 304 -23.72 30.73 12.19
CA GLY A 304 -24.99 30.20 12.67
C GLY A 304 -25.28 28.79 12.12
N PRO A 305 -26.30 28.08 12.62
CA PRO A 305 -26.65 26.74 12.13
C PRO A 305 -27.06 26.74 10.65
N ASP A 306 -26.53 25.83 9.85
CA ASP A 306 -26.81 25.73 8.40
C ASP A 306 -27.77 24.61 7.99
N GLY A 307 -28.31 23.89 8.96
CA GLY A 307 -29.17 22.72 8.75
C GLY A 307 -28.45 21.39 9.02
N VAL A 308 -27.11 21.41 9.05
CA VAL A 308 -26.27 20.25 9.38
C VAL A 308 -25.35 20.60 10.54
N HIS A 309 -24.55 21.66 10.41
CA HIS A 309 -23.54 22.06 11.38
C HIS A 309 -23.85 23.42 12.00
N ASN A 310 -23.17 23.75 13.10
CA ASN A 310 -23.09 25.10 13.68
C ASN A 310 -21.61 25.47 13.90
N HIS A 311 -21.30 26.40 14.79
CA HIS A 311 -19.92 26.80 15.11
C HIS A 311 -19.14 25.80 16.00
N VAL A 312 -19.78 24.73 16.48
CA VAL A 312 -19.22 23.79 17.44
C VAL A 312 -18.59 22.61 16.72
N GLY A 313 -17.35 22.81 16.25
CA GLY A 313 -16.55 21.77 15.59
C GLY A 313 -15.44 21.16 16.46
N THR A 314 -15.17 21.76 17.63
CA THR A 314 -14.03 21.41 18.48
C THR A 314 -14.42 21.12 19.92
N ARG A 315 -13.54 20.43 20.64
CA ARG A 315 -13.70 20.06 22.05
C ARG A 315 -13.84 21.31 22.92
N GLU A 316 -13.03 22.32 22.65
CA GLU A 316 -13.07 23.61 23.35
C GLU A 316 -14.38 24.35 23.10
N ALA A 317 -14.87 24.36 21.86
CA ALA A 317 -16.17 24.94 21.53
C ALA A 317 -17.30 24.18 22.23
N LEU A 318 -17.23 22.84 22.22
CA LEU A 318 -18.21 21.98 22.87
C LEU A 318 -18.28 22.21 24.38
N LYS A 319 -17.13 22.37 25.04
CA LYS A 319 -17.02 22.66 26.48
C LYS A 319 -17.78 23.92 26.88
N VAL A 320 -17.76 24.93 26.02
CA VAL A 320 -18.44 26.22 26.25
C VAL A 320 -19.91 26.13 25.88
N TYR A 321 -20.22 25.53 24.72
CA TYR A 321 -21.57 25.50 24.16
C TYR A 321 -22.51 24.51 24.84
N ASP A 322 -22.06 23.27 25.03
CA ASP A 322 -22.79 22.19 25.71
C ASP A 322 -21.90 21.50 26.76
N PRO A 323 -21.71 22.15 27.93
CA PRO A 323 -20.88 21.60 28.99
C PRO A 323 -21.43 20.27 29.54
N ARG A 324 -22.71 19.95 29.35
CA ARG A 324 -23.28 18.66 29.78
C ARG A 324 -22.75 17.54 28.88
N LEU A 325 -22.82 17.72 27.56
CA LEU A 325 -22.26 16.73 26.63
C LEU A 325 -20.76 16.57 26.85
N TYR A 326 -20.02 17.68 26.96
CA TYR A 326 -18.58 17.65 27.27
C TYR A 326 -18.26 16.81 28.51
N ASN A 327 -19.00 17.01 29.61
CA ASN A 327 -18.77 16.28 30.86
C ASN A 327 -19.15 14.78 30.78
N ILE A 328 -20.02 14.39 29.85
CA ILE A 328 -20.31 12.99 29.59
C ILE A 328 -19.18 12.37 28.77
N LEU A 329 -18.74 13.05 27.70
CA LEU A 329 -17.66 12.59 26.83
C LEU A 329 -16.33 12.47 27.57
N SER A 330 -16.04 13.36 28.54
CA SER A 330 -14.85 13.28 29.38
C SER A 330 -14.79 12.05 30.30
N LYS A 331 -15.93 11.40 30.55
CA LYS A 331 -15.98 10.11 31.26
C LYS A 331 -15.60 8.95 30.32
N LEU A 332 -15.84 9.10 29.02
CA LEU A 332 -15.73 8.04 28.02
C LEU A 332 -14.43 8.09 27.22
N PHE A 333 -13.86 9.27 26.99
CA PHE A 333 -12.67 9.48 26.17
C PHE A 333 -11.59 10.28 26.90
N TYR A 334 -10.31 10.03 26.56
CA TYR A 334 -9.22 10.91 27.01
C TYR A 334 -9.27 12.24 26.25
N GLU A 335 -8.74 13.30 26.88
CA GLU A 335 -8.56 14.60 26.23
C GLU A 335 -7.30 14.58 25.34
N GLU A 336 -7.27 13.68 24.37
CA GLU A 336 -6.19 13.47 23.40
C GLU A 336 -6.76 13.54 21.98
N GLU A 337 -5.95 13.91 21.00
CA GLU A 337 -6.31 13.75 19.58
C GLU A 337 -6.17 12.28 19.18
N ILE A 338 -6.96 11.85 18.20
CA ILE A 338 -6.75 10.57 17.53
C ILE A 338 -5.95 10.87 16.26
N ASP A 339 -4.72 10.38 16.22
CA ASP A 339 -3.95 10.38 14.97
C ASP A 339 -4.38 9.21 14.10
N SER A 340 -5.48 9.41 13.36
CA SER A 340 -5.98 8.45 12.36
C SER A 340 -5.23 8.55 11.03
N TYR A 341 -4.34 9.55 10.86
CA TYR A 341 -3.69 9.82 9.59
C TYR A 341 -2.63 8.76 9.30
N VAL A 342 -2.85 8.02 8.21
CA VAL A 342 -1.83 7.18 7.60
C VAL A 342 -1.36 7.96 6.38
N PRO A 343 -0.12 8.48 6.35
CA PRO A 343 0.31 9.34 5.26
C PRO A 343 0.11 8.67 3.91
N TYR A 344 -0.58 9.39 3.02
CA TYR A 344 -0.47 9.14 1.59
C TYR A 344 0.93 9.57 1.16
N LYS A 345 1.95 8.78 1.47
CA LYS A 345 3.00 8.63 0.48
C LYS A 345 2.29 7.95 -0.67
N GLN A 346 2.13 8.69 -1.76
CA GLN A 346 2.12 8.07 -3.06
C GLN A 346 3.47 7.34 -3.12
N VAL A 347 3.54 6.12 -2.56
CA VAL A 347 4.27 5.07 -3.23
C VAL A 347 3.77 5.25 -4.64
N ILE A 348 4.67 5.67 -5.53
CA ILE A 348 4.39 5.56 -6.95
C ILE A 348 4.12 4.07 -7.06
N ALA A 349 2.84 3.68 -6.95
CA ALA A 349 2.39 2.39 -7.33
C ALA A 349 2.94 2.33 -8.74
N ASP A 350 3.95 1.47 -8.93
CA ASP A 350 4.38 1.15 -10.27
C ASP A 350 3.06 0.92 -11.00
N PRO A 351 2.69 1.72 -12.04
CA PRO A 351 1.36 1.64 -12.65
C PRO A 351 1.02 0.23 -13.14
N VAL A 352 2.03 -0.64 -13.12
CA VAL A 352 2.06 -2.05 -13.42
C VAL A 352 1.70 -2.99 -12.26
N SER A 353 1.86 -2.59 -10.98
CA SER A 353 1.64 -3.47 -9.82
C SER A 353 0.22 -4.00 -9.73
N LYS A 354 -0.78 -3.24 -10.21
CA LYS A 354 -2.17 -3.68 -10.36
C LYS A 354 -2.36 -4.83 -11.37
N TYR A 355 -1.39 -5.05 -12.25
CA TYR A 355 -1.36 -6.15 -13.21
C TYR A 355 -0.45 -7.30 -12.74
N LEU A 356 0.27 -7.16 -11.62
CA LEU A 356 1.14 -8.21 -11.10
C LEU A 356 0.28 -9.43 -10.76
N ALA A 357 0.61 -10.55 -11.41
CA ALA A 357 -0.09 -11.81 -11.26
C ALA A 357 0.63 -12.74 -10.28
N ALA A 358 1.96 -12.77 -10.34
CA ALA A 358 2.78 -13.49 -9.37
C ALA A 358 4.18 -12.88 -9.29
N ARG A 359 4.79 -12.92 -8.09
CA ARG A 359 6.17 -12.51 -7.87
C ARG A 359 6.86 -13.50 -6.94
N TRP A 360 8.01 -13.97 -7.37
CA TRP A 360 8.97 -14.67 -6.53
C TRP A 360 10.21 -13.78 -6.38
N ASP A 361 10.30 -13.09 -5.25
CA ASP A 361 11.46 -12.27 -4.88
C ASP A 361 12.42 -13.09 -4.02
N PHE A 362 13.50 -13.54 -4.65
CA PHE A 362 14.57 -14.33 -4.07
C PHE A 362 15.73 -13.48 -3.53
N SER A 363 15.70 -12.17 -3.76
CA SER A 363 16.74 -11.23 -3.32
C SER A 363 16.71 -10.97 -1.80
N LYS A 364 15.60 -11.33 -1.14
CA LYS A 364 15.41 -11.25 0.30
C LYS A 364 15.94 -12.52 1.00
N SER A 365 16.63 -12.34 2.13
CA SER A 365 17.51 -13.36 2.74
C SER A 365 16.81 -14.70 3.08
N LYS A 366 17.53 -15.82 2.85
CA LYS A 366 17.43 -17.25 3.23
C LYS A 366 16.20 -17.86 3.96
N VAL A 367 15.37 -17.12 4.67
CA VAL A 367 14.21 -17.64 5.42
C VAL A 367 12.92 -17.55 4.61
N VAL A 368 12.81 -16.55 3.72
CA VAL A 368 11.67 -16.41 2.82
C VAL A 368 11.56 -17.67 1.95
N LEU A 369 12.65 -18.33 1.53
CA LEU A 369 12.58 -19.55 0.69
C LEU A 369 11.93 -20.81 1.29
N ASN A 370 11.80 -20.92 2.62
CA ASN A 370 11.03 -22.00 3.23
C ASN A 370 9.58 -21.59 3.57
N SER A 371 9.23 -20.31 3.43
CA SER A 371 7.87 -19.76 3.61
C SER A 371 7.28 -19.10 2.34
N LEU A 372 8.04 -18.94 1.25
CA LEU A 372 7.73 -18.18 0.01
C LEU A 372 6.68 -18.82 -0.90
N LEU A 373 5.96 -19.82 -0.41
CA LEU A 373 4.92 -20.48 -1.18
C LEU A 373 3.53 -20.05 -0.74
N ARG A 374 3.43 -18.99 0.07
CA ARG A 374 2.16 -18.38 0.46
C ARG A 374 2.30 -16.87 0.52
N GLU A 375 1.92 -16.28 -0.60
CA GLU A 375 1.06 -15.11 -0.74
C GLU A 375 1.35 -13.84 0.04
N ASP A 376 1.56 -12.79 -0.74
CA ASP A 376 0.61 -11.67 -0.75
C ASP A 376 -0.10 -11.67 -2.14
N TYR A 377 -1.43 -11.50 -2.17
CA TYR A 377 -2.35 -11.57 -3.34
C TYR A 377 -2.86 -12.94 -3.88
N GLY A 378 -3.12 -13.94 -3.05
CA GLY A 378 -3.97 -15.06 -3.45
C GLY A 378 -3.25 -16.22 -4.16
N ARG A 379 -3.31 -17.40 -3.55
CA ARG A 379 -3.05 -18.78 -4.01
C ARG A 379 -1.84 -19.11 -4.88
N HIS A 380 -0.62 -18.68 -4.59
CA HIS A 380 0.53 -19.04 -5.46
C HIS A 380 1.67 -19.77 -4.73
N PHE A 381 1.70 -21.10 -4.92
CA PHE A 381 2.69 -22.05 -4.36
C PHE A 381 3.84 -22.30 -5.35
N ALA A 382 5.07 -22.58 -4.90
CA ALA A 382 6.17 -23.01 -5.78
C ALA A 382 7.05 -24.10 -5.14
N GLN A 383 6.94 -25.36 -5.54
CA GLN A 383 7.69 -26.43 -4.88
C GLN A 383 9.18 -26.40 -5.25
N ILE A 384 10.07 -26.28 -4.26
CA ILE A 384 11.52 -26.46 -4.46
C ILE A 384 11.86 -27.94 -4.58
N ILE A 385 12.68 -28.28 -5.58
CA ILE A 385 13.25 -29.60 -5.79
C ILE A 385 14.78 -29.50 -5.71
N GLY A 386 15.39 -30.36 -4.90
CA GLY A 386 16.83 -30.34 -4.60
C GLY A 386 17.20 -29.39 -3.45
N GLU A 387 18.46 -29.45 -3.02
CA GLU A 387 19.00 -28.57 -1.97
C GLU A 387 19.63 -27.33 -2.60
N ILE A 388 18.84 -26.27 -2.78
CA ILE A 388 19.30 -25.02 -3.40
C ILE A 388 20.34 -24.27 -2.55
N GLY A 389 21.31 -23.65 -3.22
CA GLY A 389 22.25 -22.72 -2.59
C GLY A 389 21.65 -21.33 -2.46
N LEU A 390 22.29 -20.46 -1.67
CA LEU A 390 21.84 -19.09 -1.47
C LEU A 390 22.99 -18.10 -1.48
N SER A 391 22.76 -16.96 -2.11
CA SER A 391 23.63 -15.79 -2.07
C SER A 391 22.94 -14.64 -1.35
N GLY A 392 23.65 -13.52 -1.12
CA GLY A 392 23.05 -12.29 -0.59
C GLY A 392 22.14 -11.56 -1.58
N SER A 393 21.90 -12.14 -2.76
CA SER A 393 21.18 -11.50 -3.85
C SER A 393 20.22 -12.44 -4.58
N GLY A 394 20.10 -13.73 -4.20
CA GLY A 394 19.23 -14.68 -4.90
C GLY A 394 19.40 -16.15 -4.48
N VAL A 395 18.61 -17.01 -5.11
CA VAL A 395 18.77 -18.48 -5.06
C VAL A 395 19.86 -18.92 -6.03
N VAL A 396 20.75 -19.80 -5.59
CA VAL A 396 21.82 -20.40 -6.40
C VAL A 396 21.39 -21.79 -6.84
N PHE A 397 21.42 -22.03 -8.15
CA PHE A 397 21.17 -23.31 -8.80
C PHE A 397 22.47 -23.89 -9.36
N ASN A 398 22.67 -25.20 -9.16
CA ASN A 398 23.89 -25.90 -9.54
C ASN A 398 23.95 -26.36 -11.00
N GLY A 399 22.88 -26.22 -11.79
CA GLY A 399 22.81 -26.72 -13.16
C GLY A 399 22.57 -28.22 -13.31
N GLU A 400 22.18 -28.90 -12.23
CA GLU A 400 21.97 -30.35 -12.21
C GLU A 400 20.54 -30.71 -11.79
N GLU A 401 20.28 -30.93 -10.50
CA GLU A 401 19.01 -31.46 -9.99
C GLU A 401 18.08 -30.41 -9.37
N GLN A 402 18.57 -29.18 -9.21
CA GLN A 402 17.90 -28.12 -8.47
C GLN A 402 16.98 -27.30 -9.37
N TYR A 403 15.70 -27.16 -8.98
CA TYR A 403 14.72 -26.35 -9.71
C TYR A 403 13.47 -26.07 -8.86
N LEU A 404 12.60 -25.18 -9.32
CA LEU A 404 11.29 -24.94 -8.73
C LEU A 404 10.18 -25.39 -9.69
N ILE A 405 9.10 -25.91 -9.12
CA ILE A 405 7.82 -26.13 -9.80
C ILE A 405 6.88 -25.00 -9.41
N LEU A 406 6.50 -24.14 -10.35
CA LEU A 406 5.63 -23.00 -10.09
C LEU A 406 4.15 -23.43 -10.05
N GLY A 407 3.35 -22.75 -9.24
CA GLY A 407 1.94 -23.05 -9.00
C GLY A 407 1.04 -22.86 -10.22
N HIS A 408 -0.22 -23.28 -10.08
CA HIS A 408 -1.23 -23.17 -11.13
C HIS A 408 -2.05 -21.87 -11.01
N ASP A 409 -2.75 -21.49 -12.09
CA ASP A 409 -3.66 -20.32 -12.19
C ASP A 409 -3.01 -18.92 -12.17
N LEU A 410 -1.78 -18.79 -12.68
CA LEU A 410 -1.01 -17.53 -12.58
C LEU A 410 -1.34 -16.50 -13.66
N LEU A 411 -1.65 -16.91 -14.90
CA LEU A 411 -1.92 -16.00 -16.01
C LEU A 411 -3.37 -16.11 -16.47
N ARG A 412 -4.08 -14.98 -16.53
CA ARG A 412 -5.48 -14.87 -16.94
C ARG A 412 -5.60 -13.98 -18.18
N GLY A 413 -5.37 -14.56 -19.36
CA GLY A 413 -5.51 -13.84 -20.63
C GLY A 413 -4.61 -14.39 -21.73
N SER A 414 -4.62 -13.72 -22.87
CA SER A 414 -3.69 -13.91 -23.98
C SER A 414 -2.55 -12.87 -24.01
N GLU A 415 -2.60 -11.88 -23.10
CA GLU A 415 -1.60 -10.83 -22.97
C GLU A 415 -0.95 -10.90 -21.58
N PHE A 416 0.37 -10.90 -21.53
CA PHE A 416 1.10 -10.99 -20.27
C PHE A 416 2.56 -10.54 -20.42
N THR A 417 3.22 -10.31 -19.28
CA THR A 417 4.65 -10.02 -19.22
C THR A 417 5.36 -10.96 -18.25
N ILE A 418 6.54 -11.42 -18.63
CA ILE A 418 7.47 -12.16 -17.77
C ILE A 418 8.67 -11.26 -17.49
N MET A 419 9.06 -11.10 -16.23
CA MET A 419 10.28 -10.40 -15.83
C MET A 419 11.14 -11.28 -14.94
N SER A 420 12.45 -11.20 -15.06
CA SER A 420 13.37 -11.89 -14.16
C SER A 420 14.71 -11.19 -14.11
N ALA A 421 15.33 -11.15 -12.93
CA ALA A 421 16.75 -10.81 -12.81
C ALA A 421 17.53 -12.06 -12.39
N PHE A 422 18.58 -12.37 -13.14
CA PHE A 422 19.37 -13.58 -12.99
C PHE A 422 20.84 -13.34 -13.33
N LYS A 423 21.73 -14.20 -12.81
CA LYS A 423 23.15 -14.23 -13.11
C LYS A 423 23.53 -15.63 -13.57
N TRP A 424 23.86 -15.79 -14.84
CA TRP A 424 24.18 -17.10 -15.40
C TRP A 424 25.63 -17.50 -15.15
N ALA A 425 25.86 -18.70 -14.59
CA ALA A 425 27.20 -19.19 -14.27
C ALA A 425 27.98 -19.72 -15.50
N GLY A 426 27.37 -19.69 -16.69
CA GLY A 426 27.93 -20.27 -17.90
C GLY A 426 27.62 -21.77 -18.03
N GLY A 427 28.38 -22.45 -18.89
CA GLY A 427 28.33 -23.90 -19.04
C GLY A 427 27.76 -24.39 -20.39
N MET A 428 27.08 -25.53 -20.33
CA MET A 428 26.54 -26.23 -21.50
C MET A 428 25.42 -25.42 -22.16
N ALA A 429 25.24 -25.62 -23.47
CA ALA A 429 24.10 -25.09 -24.19
C ALA A 429 22.79 -25.72 -23.67
N GLU A 430 21.67 -25.07 -23.97
CA GLU A 430 20.30 -25.50 -23.70
C GLU A 430 19.86 -25.51 -22.23
N GLN A 431 20.59 -24.87 -21.33
CA GLN A 431 20.09 -24.58 -19.98
C GLN A 431 18.87 -23.67 -20.07
N LYS A 432 17.86 -23.87 -19.20
CA LYS A 432 16.59 -23.12 -19.24
C LYS A 432 16.38 -22.34 -17.97
N LEU A 433 16.26 -21.02 -18.10
CA LEU A 433 15.97 -20.14 -16.95
C LEU A 433 14.57 -20.42 -16.42
N PHE A 434 13.59 -20.57 -17.31
CA PHE A 434 12.22 -20.99 -17.01
C PHE A 434 11.64 -21.76 -18.19
N ASP A 435 10.55 -22.48 -17.93
CA ASP A 435 9.74 -23.18 -18.92
C ASP A 435 8.27 -23.23 -18.44
N LEU A 436 7.36 -22.54 -19.14
CA LEU A 436 5.98 -22.33 -18.71
C LEU A 436 4.98 -22.76 -19.78
N GLY A 437 3.88 -23.41 -19.38
CA GLY A 437 2.80 -23.86 -20.27
C GLY A 437 2.66 -25.38 -20.32
N ASP A 438 1.89 -25.88 -21.28
CA ASP A 438 1.57 -27.30 -21.46
C ASP A 438 2.33 -27.93 -22.62
N ALA A 439 2.10 -29.22 -22.89
CA ALA A 439 2.82 -29.98 -23.92
C ALA A 439 2.71 -29.40 -25.35
N ASP A 440 1.63 -28.70 -25.67
CA ASP A 440 1.33 -28.20 -27.01
C ASP A 440 1.55 -26.69 -27.14
N SER A 441 1.46 -25.94 -26.03
CA SER A 441 1.67 -24.49 -26.00
C SER A 441 2.49 -24.04 -24.80
N TYR A 442 3.70 -23.52 -25.05
CA TYR A 442 4.65 -23.16 -24.00
C TYR A 442 5.66 -22.10 -24.39
N ILE A 443 6.32 -21.52 -23.39
CA ILE A 443 7.37 -20.52 -23.56
C ILE A 443 8.56 -20.84 -22.66
N TYR A 444 9.78 -20.69 -23.18
CA TYR A 444 11.01 -20.83 -22.39
C TYR A 444 12.09 -19.87 -22.85
N PHE A 445 13.00 -19.55 -21.95
CA PHE A 445 14.20 -18.78 -22.25
C PHE A 445 15.47 -19.59 -21.97
N THR A 446 16.42 -19.58 -22.92
CA THR A 446 17.76 -20.15 -22.75
C THR A 446 18.84 -19.08 -22.80
N PRO A 447 19.73 -19.01 -21.79
CA PRO A 447 20.95 -18.20 -21.83
C PRO A 447 21.88 -18.48 -23.02
N LYS A 448 21.85 -19.71 -23.53
CA LYS A 448 22.78 -20.17 -24.55
C LYS A 448 22.19 -21.36 -25.30
N ASN A 449 21.79 -21.14 -26.54
CA ASN A 449 21.42 -22.19 -27.48
C ASN A 449 22.66 -22.89 -28.06
N GLN A 450 22.46 -23.84 -28.98
CA GLN A 450 23.55 -24.61 -29.60
C GLN A 450 24.58 -23.74 -30.34
N ASP A 451 24.16 -22.59 -30.86
CA ASP A 451 25.01 -21.65 -31.59
C ASP A 451 25.71 -20.63 -30.68
N GLY A 452 25.46 -20.69 -29.37
CA GLY A 452 26.11 -19.83 -28.38
C GLY A 452 25.37 -18.53 -28.07
N ALA A 453 24.16 -18.34 -28.59
CA ALA A 453 23.33 -17.14 -28.42
C ALA A 453 22.23 -17.38 -27.38
N ALA A 454 21.77 -16.34 -26.67
CA ALA A 454 20.55 -16.46 -25.89
C ALA A 454 19.32 -16.45 -26.79
N GLU A 455 18.32 -17.24 -26.42
CA GLU A 455 17.14 -17.46 -27.26
C GLU A 455 15.86 -17.58 -26.41
N LEU A 456 14.84 -16.83 -26.82
CA LEU A 456 13.47 -16.99 -26.35
C LEU A 456 12.72 -17.87 -27.36
N VAL A 457 12.05 -18.91 -26.89
CA VAL A 457 11.24 -19.79 -27.73
C VAL A 457 9.81 -19.83 -27.23
N VAL A 458 8.88 -19.69 -28.15
CA VAL A 458 7.44 -19.77 -27.92
C VAL A 458 6.86 -20.82 -28.86
N VAL A 459 6.22 -21.84 -28.30
CA VAL A 459 5.53 -22.88 -29.05
C VAL A 459 4.03 -22.68 -28.91
N VAL A 460 3.31 -22.66 -30.02
CA VAL A 460 1.85 -22.50 -30.06
C VAL A 460 1.26 -23.64 -30.89
N ASN A 461 0.46 -24.51 -30.25
CA ASN A 461 -0.11 -25.70 -30.90
C ASN A 461 0.94 -26.57 -31.64
N GLY A 462 2.14 -26.68 -31.07
CA GLY A 462 3.27 -27.42 -31.65
C GLY A 462 4.06 -26.69 -32.75
N GLU A 463 3.68 -25.46 -33.12
CA GLU A 463 4.48 -24.61 -34.02
C GLU A 463 5.44 -23.74 -33.22
N GLU A 464 6.71 -23.72 -33.60
CA GLU A 464 7.78 -23.03 -32.88
C GLU A 464 8.08 -21.65 -33.49
N PHE A 465 8.15 -20.64 -32.62
CA PHE A 465 8.59 -19.30 -32.91
C PHE A 465 9.75 -18.96 -31.97
N SER A 466 10.80 -18.29 -32.45
CA SER A 466 11.91 -17.89 -31.58
C SER A 466 12.46 -16.51 -31.88
N ILE A 467 13.08 -15.93 -30.84
CA ILE A 467 13.86 -14.71 -30.90
C ILE A 467 15.26 -15.06 -30.43
N VAL A 468 16.21 -15.08 -31.37
CA VAL A 468 17.64 -15.27 -31.08
C VAL A 468 18.27 -13.90 -30.87
N SER A 469 18.91 -13.72 -29.72
CA SER A 469 19.63 -12.51 -29.35
C SER A 469 21.16 -12.72 -29.43
N GLY A 470 21.95 -11.82 -28.83
CA GLY A 470 23.38 -12.05 -28.62
C GLY A 470 23.69 -13.05 -27.50
N ALA A 471 24.97 -13.29 -27.26
CA ALA A 471 25.39 -14.00 -26.04
C ALA A 471 25.12 -13.13 -24.81
N ILE A 472 24.60 -13.72 -23.74
CA ILE A 472 24.49 -13.03 -22.45
C ILE A 472 25.80 -13.13 -21.67
N PRO A 473 26.13 -12.13 -20.83
CA PRO A 473 27.34 -12.17 -20.03
C PRO A 473 27.29 -13.30 -18.98
N VAL A 474 28.46 -13.88 -18.70
CA VAL A 474 28.65 -14.94 -17.69
C VAL A 474 29.07 -14.28 -16.38
N GLU A 475 28.49 -14.72 -15.27
CA GLU A 475 28.72 -14.20 -13.92
C GLU A 475 28.39 -12.70 -13.74
N GLU A 476 27.51 -12.15 -14.60
CA GLU A 476 26.96 -10.80 -14.45
C GLU A 476 25.43 -10.84 -14.33
N TRP A 477 24.87 -9.89 -13.59
CA TRP A 477 23.42 -9.75 -13.45
C TRP A 477 22.80 -9.26 -14.76
N VAL A 478 21.72 -9.93 -15.14
CA VAL A 478 20.95 -9.69 -16.36
C VAL A 478 19.49 -9.51 -15.96
N GLU A 479 18.90 -8.40 -16.39
CA GLU A 479 17.45 -8.16 -16.35
C GLU A 479 16.83 -8.65 -17.65
N LEU A 480 15.85 -9.55 -17.56
CA LEU A 480 15.09 -10.10 -18.67
C LEU A 480 13.65 -9.61 -18.57
N ILE A 481 13.12 -9.10 -19.69
CA ILE A 481 11.70 -8.76 -19.81
C ILE A 481 11.17 -9.32 -21.12
N ILE A 482 10.03 -10.00 -21.07
CA ILE A 482 9.36 -10.57 -22.23
C ILE A 482 7.91 -10.12 -22.19
N THR A 483 7.46 -9.43 -23.24
CA THR A 483 6.05 -9.04 -23.38
C THR A 483 5.38 -9.88 -24.45
N VAL A 484 4.18 -10.36 -24.16
CA VAL A 484 3.38 -11.20 -25.05
C VAL A 484 2.01 -10.57 -25.24
N SER A 485 1.60 -10.39 -26.48
CA SER A 485 0.27 -9.95 -26.88
C SER A 485 -0.33 -10.88 -27.94
N ASP A 486 -1.50 -10.52 -28.44
CA ASP A 486 -2.13 -11.17 -29.59
C ASP A 486 -1.50 -10.79 -30.95
N GLN A 487 -0.54 -9.86 -30.96
CA GLN A 487 0.10 -9.35 -32.17
C GLN A 487 1.62 -9.56 -32.20
N SER A 488 2.26 -9.50 -31.04
CA SER A 488 3.72 -9.62 -30.92
C SER A 488 4.18 -10.35 -29.67
N VAL A 489 5.39 -10.89 -29.77
CA VAL A 489 6.25 -11.25 -28.63
C VAL A 489 7.50 -10.42 -28.73
N ASP A 490 7.90 -9.76 -27.64
CA ASP A 490 9.09 -8.90 -27.60
C ASP A 490 10.03 -9.37 -26.50
N LEU A 491 11.34 -9.34 -26.79
CA LEU A 491 12.40 -9.71 -25.87
C LEU A 491 13.26 -8.49 -25.55
N PHE A 492 13.41 -8.19 -24.26
CA PHE A 492 14.30 -7.17 -23.74
C PHE A 492 15.30 -7.77 -22.77
N ILE A 493 16.55 -7.32 -22.87
CA ILE A 493 17.61 -7.66 -21.92
C ILE A 493 18.31 -6.38 -21.47
N ASN A 494 18.45 -6.18 -20.16
CA ASN A 494 19.04 -4.98 -19.54
C ASN A 494 18.40 -3.67 -20.06
N GLY A 495 17.07 -3.69 -20.27
CA GLY A 495 16.29 -2.57 -20.79
C GLY A 495 16.43 -2.31 -22.30
N GLN A 496 17.22 -3.10 -23.02
CA GLN A 496 17.38 -3.00 -24.48
C GLN A 496 16.44 -3.98 -25.20
N HIS A 497 15.68 -3.51 -26.19
CA HIS A 497 14.90 -4.37 -27.10
C HIS A 497 15.83 -5.13 -28.03
N LEU A 498 15.81 -6.47 -27.97
CA LEU A 498 16.73 -7.33 -28.73
C LEU A 498 16.06 -8.08 -29.88
N GLY A 499 14.73 -8.14 -29.90
CA GLY A 499 14.00 -8.72 -31.02
C GLY A 499 12.52 -8.87 -30.73
N GLN A 500 11.78 -9.18 -31.80
CA GLN A 500 10.34 -9.36 -31.76
C GLN A 500 9.88 -10.42 -32.76
N ILE A 501 8.79 -11.10 -32.44
CA ILE A 501 7.99 -11.90 -33.37
C ILE A 501 6.76 -11.05 -33.70
N LEU A 502 6.54 -10.79 -34.99
CA LEU A 502 5.34 -10.10 -35.50
C LEU A 502 4.36 -11.13 -36.07
N ASP A 503 3.10 -10.71 -36.23
CA ASP A 503 2.00 -11.57 -36.73
C ASP A 503 1.85 -12.86 -35.90
N PHE A 504 2.16 -12.75 -34.61
CA PHE A 504 2.11 -13.87 -33.67
C PHE A 504 0.65 -14.31 -33.47
N PRO A 505 0.31 -15.61 -33.54
CA PRO A 505 -1.07 -16.07 -33.44
C PRO A 505 -1.70 -15.91 -32.04
N GLY A 506 -0.96 -15.34 -31.09
CA GLY A 506 -1.27 -15.32 -29.67
C GLY A 506 -0.98 -16.67 -29.02
N ILE A 507 -0.68 -16.64 -27.73
CA ILE A 507 -0.55 -17.84 -26.91
C ILE A 507 -1.39 -17.66 -25.65
N LYS A 508 -2.13 -18.72 -25.31
CA LYS A 508 -2.78 -18.84 -24.01
C LYS A 508 -2.07 -19.95 -23.26
N LEU A 509 -1.25 -19.57 -22.29
CA LEU A 509 -0.54 -20.54 -21.47
C LEU A 509 -1.52 -21.18 -20.48
N ASP A 510 -1.73 -22.48 -20.62
CA ASP A 510 -2.44 -23.25 -19.60
C ASP A 510 -1.46 -23.65 -18.48
N LEU A 511 -1.33 -22.75 -17.51
CA LEU A 511 -0.51 -22.97 -16.32
C LEU A 511 -1.19 -23.91 -15.30
N THR A 512 -2.38 -24.47 -15.59
CA THR A 512 -3.05 -25.42 -14.68
C THR A 512 -2.44 -26.81 -14.69
N THR A 513 -1.66 -27.11 -15.73
CA THR A 513 -0.87 -28.33 -15.79
C THR A 513 0.36 -28.17 -14.88
N MET A 514 0.66 -29.16 -14.02
CA MET A 514 1.72 -29.05 -12.99
C MET A 514 3.16 -29.08 -13.55
N GLN A 515 3.39 -28.55 -14.75
CA GLN A 515 4.66 -28.61 -15.48
C GLN A 515 5.24 -27.23 -15.79
N ASN A 516 5.11 -26.28 -14.87
CA ASN A 516 5.76 -24.97 -14.95
C ASN A 516 7.05 -25.00 -14.12
N TYR A 517 8.17 -24.69 -14.73
CA TYR A 517 9.48 -24.83 -14.12
C TYR A 517 10.26 -23.52 -14.11
N LEU A 518 10.96 -23.27 -13.01
CA LEU A 518 12.03 -22.28 -12.92
C LEU A 518 13.34 -23.03 -12.67
N ALA A 519 14.41 -22.58 -13.33
CA ALA A 519 15.74 -23.19 -13.38
C ALA A 519 15.81 -24.59 -14.02
N LYS A 520 14.82 -24.96 -14.84
CA LYS A 520 14.79 -26.23 -15.58
C LYS A 520 13.85 -26.17 -16.78
N GLY A 521 14.17 -26.92 -17.83
CA GLY A 521 13.25 -27.22 -18.94
C GLY A 521 12.46 -28.51 -18.74
N ARG A 522 11.26 -28.57 -19.32
CA ARG A 522 10.37 -29.74 -19.30
C ARG A 522 11.03 -31.02 -19.85
N TYR A 523 11.96 -30.88 -20.80
CA TYR A 523 12.70 -31.98 -21.43
C TYR A 523 14.17 -32.07 -20.96
N GLY A 524 14.54 -31.35 -19.90
CA GLY A 524 15.91 -31.22 -19.41
C GLY A 524 16.48 -29.81 -19.62
N GLY A 525 17.76 -29.63 -19.27
CA GLY A 525 18.43 -28.33 -19.34
C GLY A 525 18.28 -27.53 -18.04
N SER A 526 18.88 -28.04 -16.96
CA SER A 526 18.89 -27.37 -15.65
C SER A 526 19.81 -26.14 -15.67
N PHE A 527 19.37 -25.07 -15.03
CA PHE A 527 20.09 -23.79 -15.01
C PHE A 527 21.17 -23.76 -13.93
N ALA A 528 22.37 -23.33 -14.30
CA ALA A 528 23.47 -23.02 -13.40
C ALA A 528 23.59 -21.51 -13.25
N GLY A 529 23.44 -21.00 -12.04
CA GLY A 529 23.51 -19.57 -11.78
C GLY A 529 22.65 -19.12 -10.62
N GLU A 530 22.43 -17.82 -10.53
CA GLU A 530 21.63 -17.18 -9.49
C GLU A 530 20.37 -16.55 -10.08
N ILE A 531 19.26 -16.60 -9.35
CA ILE A 531 18.02 -15.89 -9.71
C ILE A 531 17.61 -15.05 -8.51
N SER A 532 17.46 -13.74 -8.70
CA SER A 532 17.04 -12.80 -7.66
C SER A 532 15.54 -12.55 -7.68
N GLU A 533 14.91 -12.56 -8.85
CA GLU A 533 13.47 -12.39 -8.95
C GLU A 533 12.88 -13.04 -10.21
N PHE A 534 11.61 -13.41 -10.12
CA PHE A 534 10.78 -13.86 -11.23
C PHE A 534 9.36 -13.31 -11.06
N CYS A 535 8.86 -12.57 -12.04
CA CYS A 535 7.57 -11.90 -11.99
C CYS A 535 6.73 -12.23 -13.22
N LEU A 536 5.43 -12.36 -13.01
CA LEU A 536 4.42 -12.54 -14.04
C LEU A 536 3.37 -11.44 -13.91
N TYR A 537 2.98 -10.82 -15.01
CA TYR A 537 1.95 -9.78 -15.06
C TYR A 537 0.86 -10.16 -16.06
N ASN A 538 -0.41 -9.92 -15.71
CA ASN A 538 -1.60 -10.14 -16.55
C ASN A 538 -1.85 -9.00 -17.55
N ALA A 539 -0.78 -8.34 -18.01
CA ALA A 539 -0.84 -7.31 -19.04
C ALA A 539 0.52 -7.18 -19.74
N VAL A 540 0.53 -6.54 -20.92
CA VAL A 540 1.75 -6.02 -21.53
C VAL A 540 2.23 -4.82 -20.72
N VAL A 541 3.39 -4.95 -20.10
CA VAL A 541 4.00 -3.92 -19.28
C VAL A 541 4.89 -3.03 -20.16
N PRO A 542 4.74 -1.69 -20.14
CA PRO A 542 5.67 -0.80 -20.81
C PRO A 542 7.07 -0.93 -20.20
N VAL A 543 8.04 -1.41 -21.00
CA VAL A 543 9.44 -1.52 -20.56
C VAL A 543 10.06 -0.12 -20.56
N LYS A 544 10.56 0.32 -19.39
CA LYS A 544 11.40 1.52 -19.27
C LYS A 544 12.69 1.31 -20.07
N ALA A 545 12.73 1.71 -21.34
CA ALA A 545 14.01 2.02 -21.96
C ALA A 545 14.68 3.12 -21.12
N GLN A 546 16.00 3.14 -20.92
CA GLN A 546 16.66 4.28 -20.26
C GLN A 546 16.60 5.50 -21.19
N TRP A 547 15.51 6.27 -21.13
CA TRP A 547 15.20 7.32 -22.11
C TRP A 547 15.61 8.75 -21.67
N ALA A 548 16.18 8.94 -20.48
CA ALA A 548 16.94 10.15 -20.11
C ALA A 548 17.88 9.86 -18.93
N SER A 549 19.16 10.24 -19.03
CA SER A 549 20.16 9.96 -18.00
C SER A 549 20.05 10.84 -16.75
N SER A 550 19.43 12.02 -16.84
CA SER A 550 19.14 12.90 -15.69
C SER A 550 18.31 14.15 -16.05
N VAL A 551 17.55 14.67 -15.07
CA VAL A 551 17.00 16.04 -15.08
C VAL A 551 17.93 16.91 -14.22
N ASN A 552 18.73 17.78 -14.85
CA ASN A 552 19.73 18.57 -14.12
C ASN A 552 19.12 19.77 -13.39
N LYS A 553 19.69 20.11 -12.22
CA LYS A 553 19.26 21.23 -11.35
C LYS A 553 19.06 22.53 -12.15
N PRO A 554 17.98 23.29 -11.89
CA PRO A 554 17.90 24.67 -12.34
C PRO A 554 18.95 25.49 -11.61
N PHE A 555 19.82 26.16 -12.36
CA PHE A 555 20.72 27.15 -11.78
C PHE A 555 19.88 28.27 -11.17
N HIS A 556 20.19 28.63 -9.92
CA HIS A 556 19.82 29.79 -9.09
C HIS A 556 19.14 29.39 -7.77
N THR A 557 19.96 29.04 -6.76
CA THR A 557 19.55 29.04 -5.34
C THR A 557 19.83 30.43 -4.76
N GLY A 558 18.79 31.20 -4.43
CA GLY A 558 18.91 32.50 -3.77
C GLY A 558 17.56 33.08 -3.36
N ILE A 559 17.58 34.06 -2.45
CA ILE A 559 16.39 34.74 -1.90
C ILE A 559 15.62 35.45 -3.02
N LEU A 560 14.34 35.11 -3.19
CA LEU A 560 13.47 35.71 -4.21
C LEU A 560 12.67 36.90 -3.65
N THR A 561 12.51 37.96 -4.46
CA THR A 561 11.69 39.12 -4.07
C THR A 561 10.25 38.94 -4.53
N VAL A 562 9.29 39.08 -3.61
CA VAL A 562 7.85 39.07 -3.91
C VAL A 562 7.52 40.16 -4.94
N GLY A 563 6.75 39.81 -5.97
CA GLY A 563 6.42 40.68 -7.10
C GLY A 563 7.35 40.56 -8.32
N THR A 564 8.34 39.67 -8.29
CA THR A 564 9.21 39.38 -9.44
C THR A 564 8.71 38.18 -10.26
N ILE A 565 9.02 38.14 -11.56
CA ILE A 565 8.83 36.96 -12.40
C ILE A 565 10.07 36.09 -12.27
N GLN A 566 9.87 34.85 -11.84
CA GLN A 566 10.91 33.84 -11.79
C GLN A 566 10.87 32.98 -13.04
N THR A 567 12.03 32.44 -13.41
CA THR A 567 12.17 31.60 -14.58
C THR A 567 13.02 30.39 -14.24
N VAL A 568 12.46 29.20 -14.46
CA VAL A 568 13.16 27.92 -14.33
C VAL A 568 13.49 27.43 -15.73
N ASN A 569 14.75 27.04 -15.94
CA ASN A 569 15.20 26.35 -17.15
C ASN A 569 15.63 24.93 -16.76
N VAL A 570 15.15 23.94 -17.50
CA VAL A 570 15.40 22.52 -17.28
C VAL A 570 16.09 21.97 -18.50
N ARG A 571 17.21 21.27 -18.28
CA ARG A 571 17.89 20.54 -19.34
C ARG A 571 17.54 19.06 -19.26
N VAL A 572 17.07 18.52 -20.37
CA VAL A 572 16.76 17.10 -20.56
C VAL A 572 17.74 16.54 -21.57
N ASN A 573 18.61 15.62 -21.15
CA ASN A 573 19.57 14.98 -22.05
C ASN A 573 18.85 13.99 -22.99
N LYS A 574 19.22 14.01 -24.28
CA LYS A 574 18.72 13.08 -25.30
C LYS A 574 19.68 11.89 -25.40
N ASN A 575 19.14 10.72 -25.75
CA ASN A 575 19.94 9.54 -26.06
C ASN A 575 19.96 9.32 -27.59
N GLU A 576 21.04 8.76 -28.14
CA GLU A 576 21.26 8.69 -29.60
C GLU A 576 20.18 7.90 -30.36
N ASP A 577 19.44 7.03 -29.66
CA ASP A 577 18.39 6.19 -30.22
C ASP A 577 16.96 6.77 -30.09
N PHE A 578 16.78 7.97 -29.52
CA PHE A 578 15.43 8.47 -29.24
C PHE A 578 15.24 10.00 -29.21
N VAL A 579 14.13 10.48 -29.79
CA VAL A 579 13.68 11.88 -29.75
C VAL A 579 12.44 11.97 -28.85
N LEU A 580 12.48 12.86 -27.85
CA LEU A 580 11.35 13.09 -26.92
C LEU A 580 10.09 13.51 -27.69
N ALA A 581 9.03 12.69 -27.66
CA ALA A 581 7.75 12.99 -28.31
C ALA A 581 6.72 13.66 -27.36
N GLY A 582 7.00 13.69 -26.04
CA GLY A 582 6.09 14.20 -25.02
C GLY A 582 6.41 15.60 -24.45
N LYS A 583 6.01 15.85 -23.19
CA LYS A 583 5.98 17.18 -22.55
C LYS A 583 6.85 17.23 -21.28
N VAL A 584 7.51 18.37 -21.03
CA VAL A 584 8.09 18.67 -19.71
C VAL A 584 7.11 19.54 -18.94
N GLN A 585 6.87 19.23 -17.67
CA GLN A 585 5.90 19.91 -16.83
C GLN A 585 6.50 20.28 -15.46
N ILE A 586 5.99 21.34 -14.86
CA ILE A 586 6.33 21.80 -13.52
C ILE A 586 5.07 21.91 -12.66
N ASN A 587 5.16 21.53 -11.39
CA ASN A 587 4.13 21.76 -10.39
C ASN A 587 4.75 22.50 -9.21
N TYR A 588 4.16 23.62 -8.82
CA TYR A 588 4.60 24.44 -7.69
C TYR A 588 3.45 24.74 -6.70
N GLY A 589 2.53 23.78 -6.54
CA GLY A 589 1.37 23.88 -5.64
C GLY A 589 0.06 24.28 -6.32
N GLU A 590 0.05 24.43 -7.65
CA GLU A 590 -1.14 24.77 -8.45
C GLU A 590 -1.46 23.72 -9.54
N GLY A 591 -0.92 22.50 -9.39
CA GLY A 591 -1.02 21.45 -10.40
C GLY A 591 0.04 21.54 -11.50
N TRP A 592 0.06 20.54 -12.38
CA TRP A 592 1.06 20.41 -13.43
C TRP A 592 0.83 21.37 -14.60
N LYS A 593 1.87 22.12 -14.96
CA LYS A 593 1.86 23.08 -16.08
C LYS A 593 2.96 22.75 -17.09
N ASP A 594 2.64 22.84 -18.37
CA ASP A 594 3.58 22.59 -19.47
C ASP A 594 4.69 23.65 -19.49
N MET A 595 5.93 23.19 -19.64
CA MET A 595 7.10 24.02 -19.87
C MET A 595 7.34 24.17 -21.38
N GLU A 596 7.82 25.33 -21.80
CA GLU A 596 8.10 25.66 -23.20
C GLU A 596 9.50 25.17 -23.59
N GLU A 597 9.65 24.40 -24.67
CA GLU A 597 10.98 24.08 -25.21
C GLU A 597 11.60 25.34 -25.83
N VAL A 598 12.69 25.83 -25.23
CA VAL A 598 13.36 27.08 -25.64
C VAL A 598 14.62 26.82 -26.46
N SER A 599 15.19 25.62 -26.39
CA SER A 599 16.27 25.20 -27.30
C SER A 599 16.38 23.68 -27.38
N SER A 600 16.90 23.20 -28.51
CA SER A 600 17.06 21.77 -28.81
C SER A 600 18.41 21.55 -29.49
N SER A 601 19.11 20.49 -29.10
CA SER A 601 20.35 20.00 -29.73
C SER A 601 20.31 18.48 -29.87
N ASP A 602 21.32 17.88 -30.49
CA ASP A 602 21.42 16.42 -30.65
C ASP A 602 21.61 15.69 -29.30
N SER A 603 22.18 16.36 -28.30
CA SER A 603 22.49 15.75 -26.98
C SER A 603 21.55 16.16 -25.86
N PHE A 604 20.73 17.21 -26.03
CA PHE A 604 19.76 17.67 -25.04
C PHE A 604 18.74 18.68 -25.58
N SER A 605 17.60 18.78 -24.92
CA SER A 605 16.62 19.88 -25.02
C SER A 605 16.59 20.71 -23.74
N THR A 606 16.29 22.01 -23.86
CA THR A 606 16.09 22.91 -22.72
C THR A 606 14.66 23.43 -22.72
N PHE A 607 13.99 23.29 -21.58
CA PHE A 607 12.61 23.73 -21.35
C PHE A 607 12.58 24.87 -20.35
N ARG A 608 11.63 25.79 -20.48
CA ARG A 608 11.50 26.98 -19.66
C ARG A 608 10.07 27.13 -19.13
N TYR A 609 9.95 27.56 -17.88
CA TYR A 609 8.70 28.03 -17.33
C TYR A 609 8.92 29.28 -16.49
N SER A 610 8.03 30.25 -16.61
CA SER A 610 8.11 31.51 -15.87
C SER A 610 6.81 31.77 -15.10
N TRP A 611 6.92 32.20 -13.84
CA TRP A 611 5.76 32.52 -13.00
C TRP A 611 6.03 33.72 -12.08
N PRO A 612 5.00 34.48 -11.68
CA PRO A 612 5.14 35.56 -10.69
C PRO A 612 5.19 35.01 -9.26
N VAL A 613 6.10 35.55 -8.42
CA VAL A 613 6.17 35.22 -6.99
C VAL A 613 5.18 36.10 -6.23
N ASN A 614 4.08 35.49 -5.78
CA ASN A 614 2.94 36.22 -5.21
C ASN A 614 2.93 36.26 -3.67
N GLN A 615 3.73 35.43 -2.99
CA GLN A 615 3.75 35.30 -1.53
C GLN A 615 5.17 35.08 -1.02
N SER A 616 5.45 35.46 0.23
CA SER A 616 6.72 35.20 0.92
C SER A 616 6.71 33.82 1.57
N GLY A 617 7.76 33.02 1.38
CA GLY A 617 7.91 31.71 2.00
C GLY A 617 8.76 30.76 1.17
N ARG A 618 8.95 29.54 1.67
CA ARG A 618 9.62 28.45 0.94
C ARG A 618 8.74 28.03 -0.23
N ILE A 619 9.29 28.04 -1.44
CA ILE A 619 8.63 27.53 -2.64
C ILE A 619 9.27 26.19 -2.99
N GLU A 620 8.47 25.13 -2.93
CA GLU A 620 8.83 23.82 -3.47
C GLU A 620 8.18 23.64 -4.83
N TYR A 621 8.94 23.12 -5.78
CA TYR A 621 8.39 22.70 -7.06
C TYR A 621 8.95 21.36 -7.48
N GLU A 622 8.14 20.65 -8.24
CA GLU A 622 8.44 19.37 -8.84
C GLU A 622 8.45 19.53 -10.34
N ILE A 623 9.41 18.90 -10.99
CA ILE A 623 9.54 18.88 -12.45
C ILE A 623 9.44 17.45 -12.91
N ARG A 624 8.65 17.21 -13.96
CA ARG A 624 8.59 15.92 -14.63
C ARG A 624 8.77 16.05 -16.14
N ALA A 625 9.44 15.08 -16.75
CA ALA A 625 9.40 14.86 -18.19
C ALA A 625 8.48 13.66 -18.47
N ILE A 626 7.59 13.80 -19.45
CA ILE A 626 6.61 12.78 -19.84
C ILE A 626 6.84 12.44 -21.30
N ASP A 627 6.86 11.15 -21.63
CA ASP A 627 6.75 10.68 -23.02
C ASP A 627 5.31 10.22 -23.33
N LEU A 628 4.82 10.56 -24.52
CA LEU A 628 3.44 10.32 -24.97
C LEU A 628 3.41 9.29 -26.10
N LEU A 629 3.94 8.10 -25.86
CA LEU A 629 3.77 6.99 -26.78
C LEU A 629 2.77 6.01 -26.19
N LEU A 630 1.54 6.13 -26.72
CA LEU A 630 0.33 5.35 -26.45
C LEU A 630 -0.50 5.84 -25.26
N THR A 631 -1.40 6.79 -25.53
CA THR A 631 -2.43 7.37 -24.65
C THR A 631 -1.96 8.01 -23.32
N PRO A 632 -2.67 9.03 -22.79
CA PRO A 632 -2.24 9.78 -21.59
C PRO A 632 -2.06 8.93 -20.32
N GLU A 633 -2.59 7.71 -20.32
CA GLU A 633 -2.59 6.78 -19.19
C GLU A 633 -1.29 5.94 -19.09
N HIS A 634 -0.47 5.90 -20.15
CA HIS A 634 0.83 5.20 -20.19
C HIS A 634 2.04 6.14 -20.15
N ALA A 635 1.83 7.37 -19.67
CA ALA A 635 2.87 8.36 -19.48
C ALA A 635 3.96 7.87 -18.51
N ILE A 636 5.18 7.63 -18.99
CA ILE A 636 6.33 7.36 -18.13
C ILE A 636 6.91 8.72 -17.67
N ALA A 637 7.12 8.89 -16.36
CA ALA A 637 7.57 10.15 -15.76
C ALA A 637 8.87 10.00 -14.97
N ILE A 638 9.81 10.93 -15.16
CA ILE A 638 10.99 11.13 -14.30
C ILE A 638 10.79 12.44 -13.55
N SER A 639 10.76 12.40 -12.21
CA SER A 639 10.50 13.56 -11.36
C SER A 639 11.71 14.02 -10.55
N SER A 640 11.80 15.31 -10.27
CA SER A 640 12.78 15.87 -9.32
C SER A 640 12.16 17.01 -8.53
N ARG A 641 12.40 17.05 -7.21
CA ARG A 641 11.91 18.09 -6.30
C ARG A 641 13.01 19.09 -5.97
N PHE A 642 12.67 20.37 -5.96
CA PHE A 642 13.59 21.46 -5.70
C PHE A 642 12.99 22.45 -4.70
N THR A 643 13.85 23.03 -3.87
CA THR A 643 13.47 24.04 -2.86
C THR A 643 14.11 25.38 -3.19
N VAL A 644 13.33 26.45 -3.12
CA VAL A 644 13.79 27.84 -3.18
C VAL A 644 13.31 28.59 -1.96
N LEU A 645 14.23 29.36 -1.34
CA LEU A 645 14.01 30.12 -0.11
C LEU A 645 13.77 31.60 -0.39
#